data_AF-R7CAJ3-F1
#
_entry.id   AF-R7CAJ3-F1
#
_cell.length_a   1.000
_cell.length_b   1.000
_cell.length_c   1.000
_cell.angle_alpha   90.00
_cell.angle_beta   90.00
_cell.angle_gamma   90.00
#
_symmetry.space_group_name_H-M   'P 1'
#
loop_
_entity.id
_entity.type
_entity.pdbx_description
1 polymer ?
#
loop_
_entity_poly.entity_id
_entity_poly.type
_entity_poly.pdbx_seq_one_letter_code
_entity_poly.pdbx_strand_id
1 'polypeptide(L)'
;MWHTTEIVKIFEKITEDYGYEIYQNRKRCAALCSDLLVEYSTEKNIMQMLFQVGLGEAMKGVPFKNERELKIGLSNIEKFLLAQAIESNVREDVMDVIRMAFVDKRINSKVKSVYQPVISKNFNTLHFKMTLPVIREFEERVDASFKFLYTNRDEKVDTVLEKCMIIDKFGEMHSSRMDYELLLHDKSKNVTISMPVENKRIYVGGATVEFTFLCSNHKKITTSYKINSSKPVILMQIAVCQMTEAECDRMIDIVELLIKTIGSVAKSNNAVTVEESNVLVANEQLVYSSSDIMEYSDALRKEIHFLKLGKGKKYKIVNGEKLDKNDKGVYTYSFEMETDLHLPDDAPVVVETFDGIRAIGTVLVCEDFEMILLLDKDLNDKVNSAHLMVEPWKLLEVLDKKIHSLNSNINKLAIKIIEEGPKLSTNKDIDNVPKGQDAVERKMESDDIVTVWGPPGTGKTYMMAKIAKKYILQNKSVLIVSHSNVSVDGVIKKVVDMVADMQDYLKYGKILRVGYVRDDKLAKNPYATSFNYTLSKCDSYARQLNQLVAKRDELRMKNKKKSKEYNEVEHKIKEIRSEVRKEERKYVQRAQVIGTTISKATVDPMFEERQFDLVMFDEVSMAYVPQIIAAAALAKEKFLCVGDFRQLAPISQCPDAQVLQGDIFSYLQIVDKRGNMYWHPWLVMLNEQRRMNPAISEFPNKFVYNKLLKDHPIVLHKGDSVIKSAPLPGDALNLVDLAGTYCAADKNTDGSRFNILSAIVSFCTAVNADKNHIDTVGIIAPYAAQVRLIRAMLKDYYSNGTTNVSCATVHQFQGSEADMLIFDAVESYPKRAVGYLMGKDSNQVVRLINVAITRGKGKIITVANANFWNNVFNGTNHVFYHFLSHIKNRKHQVIGHKDKTFEKYIKLINPSKMINIFANEQDAIEVFRQDMRKAKWQVVVSLPTGELRETEKQIFEILDDADSKGVNILMKSNDYANLPEWWKQYCIGTQNATFPLIIIDDEVAWYGLPTANWRFQVDKTTAMFTVVHMMVRIKGKNTVGMIKSLTEIETVVVGQNTRKLKRKKEIIDTNFTISGVGMAGNSGSSLGYGLGTFVEEKEFCSSCKSHMVLAKNARGTAYLKCSNKTCKKTKYLTVDLINWYINSHNVKCPKKDRGELQGGLGKYGPYVRCNCGHFLKPDEI
;
A
#
# COMPACT_ATOMS: atom_id res chain seq x y z
N MET A 1 36.37 -28.49 -1.87
CA MET A 1 35.10 -28.87 -1.21
C MET A 1 34.39 -29.82 -2.14
N TRP A 2 34.22 -31.07 -1.72
CA TRP A 2 33.93 -32.19 -2.62
C TRP A 2 32.42 -32.42 -2.59
N HIS A 3 31.71 -32.10 -3.67
CA HIS A 3 30.26 -32.28 -3.80
C HIS A 3 29.93 -33.77 -3.99
N THR A 4 29.31 -34.38 -2.99
CA THR A 4 29.44 -35.83 -2.77
C THR A 4 28.10 -36.54 -2.50
N THR A 5 27.02 -36.15 -3.19
CA THR A 5 25.80 -36.99 -3.27
C THR A 5 26.02 -38.23 -4.14
N GLU A 6 26.93 -38.16 -5.11
CA GLU A 6 27.26 -39.32 -5.96
C GLU A 6 28.06 -40.37 -5.18
N ILE A 7 28.94 -39.96 -4.25
CA ILE A 7 29.66 -40.91 -3.38
C ILE A 7 28.70 -41.75 -2.54
N VAL A 8 27.65 -41.14 -1.96
CA VAL A 8 26.62 -41.85 -1.18
C VAL A 8 25.95 -42.94 -2.03
N LYS A 9 25.51 -42.59 -3.24
CA LYS A 9 24.91 -43.53 -4.20
C LYS A 9 25.85 -44.66 -4.60
N ILE A 10 27.16 -44.37 -4.65
CA ILE A 10 28.18 -45.38 -4.97
C ILE A 10 28.33 -46.37 -3.81
N PHE A 11 28.34 -45.89 -2.57
CA PHE A 11 28.33 -46.78 -1.40
C PHE A 11 27.04 -47.60 -1.32
N GLU A 12 25.87 -47.00 -1.59
CA GLU A 12 24.60 -47.76 -1.67
C GLU A 12 24.72 -48.88 -2.70
N LYS A 13 25.10 -48.53 -3.94
CA LYS A 13 25.17 -49.48 -5.05
C LYS A 13 26.21 -50.58 -4.85
N ILE A 14 27.43 -50.27 -4.40
CA ILE A 14 28.45 -51.30 -4.12
C ILE A 14 27.98 -52.22 -2.99
N THR A 15 27.31 -51.67 -1.96
CA THR A 15 26.80 -52.46 -0.83
C THR A 15 25.63 -53.36 -1.24
N GLU A 16 24.70 -52.86 -2.05
CA GLU A 16 23.56 -53.60 -2.57
C GLU A 16 23.99 -54.72 -3.53
N ASP A 17 24.85 -54.40 -4.49
CA ASP A 17 25.21 -55.31 -5.59
C ASP A 17 26.23 -56.37 -5.15
N TYR A 18 27.20 -56.01 -4.31
CA TYR A 18 28.35 -56.87 -3.98
C TYR A 18 28.47 -57.24 -2.49
N GLY A 19 27.69 -56.59 -1.62
CA GLY A 19 27.74 -56.81 -0.18
C GLY A 19 28.96 -56.21 0.51
N TYR A 20 28.88 -56.05 1.83
CA TYR A 20 29.90 -55.36 2.64
C TYR A 20 31.32 -55.95 2.59
N GLU A 21 31.45 -57.26 2.37
CA GLU A 21 32.75 -57.94 2.37
C GLU A 21 33.65 -57.43 1.23
N ILE A 22 33.06 -56.85 0.17
CA ILE A 22 33.81 -56.31 -0.96
C ILE A 22 34.77 -55.20 -0.54
N TYR A 23 34.36 -54.35 0.40
CA TYR A 23 35.13 -53.19 0.88
C TYR A 23 36.43 -53.59 1.58
N GLN A 24 36.51 -54.82 2.09
CA GLN A 24 37.72 -55.35 2.72
C GLN A 24 38.78 -55.76 1.69
N ASN A 25 38.39 -55.96 0.42
CA ASN A 25 39.32 -56.31 -0.65
C ASN A 25 39.68 -55.06 -1.48
N ARG A 26 40.70 -54.34 -1.01
CA ARG A 26 41.17 -53.08 -1.60
C ARG A 26 41.44 -53.15 -3.11
N LYS A 27 42.02 -54.25 -3.61
CA LYS A 27 42.29 -54.41 -5.05
C LYS A 27 41.00 -54.57 -5.85
N ARG A 28 40.05 -55.35 -5.32
CA ARG A 28 38.76 -55.60 -6.00
C ARG A 28 37.87 -54.36 -5.98
N CYS A 29 37.81 -53.63 -4.87
CA CYS A 29 37.06 -52.37 -4.79
C CYS A 29 37.61 -51.27 -5.69
N ALA A 30 38.93 -51.09 -5.76
CA ALA A 30 39.52 -50.08 -6.65
C ALA A 30 39.25 -50.41 -8.14
N ALA A 31 39.28 -51.70 -8.50
CA ALA A 31 38.91 -52.17 -9.84
C ALA A 31 37.40 -51.99 -10.11
N LEU A 32 36.54 -52.33 -9.15
CA LEU A 32 35.10 -52.08 -9.24
C LEU A 32 34.76 -50.61 -9.41
N CYS A 33 35.47 -49.71 -8.72
CA CYS A 33 35.34 -48.28 -8.95
C CYS A 33 35.74 -47.90 -10.38
N SER A 34 36.70 -48.59 -10.99
CA SER A 34 37.05 -48.34 -12.39
C SER A 34 35.93 -48.65 -13.36
N ASP A 35 35.18 -49.73 -13.10
CA ASP A 35 34.12 -50.26 -13.98
C ASP A 35 32.75 -49.63 -13.70
N LEU A 36 32.42 -49.39 -12.42
CA LEU A 36 31.14 -48.78 -12.03
C LEU A 36 31.11 -47.26 -12.28
N LEU A 37 32.28 -46.63 -12.37
CA LEU A 37 32.43 -45.17 -12.49
C LEU A 37 33.17 -44.76 -13.76
N VAL A 38 33.02 -45.54 -14.83
CA VAL A 38 33.63 -45.24 -16.14
C VAL A 38 33.25 -43.85 -16.64
N GLU A 39 32.02 -43.40 -16.37
CA GLU A 39 31.50 -42.09 -16.81
C GLU A 39 31.84 -40.93 -15.86
N TYR A 40 32.36 -41.20 -14.65
CA TYR A 40 32.56 -40.23 -13.57
C TYR A 40 34.04 -40.18 -13.14
N SER A 41 34.88 -39.55 -13.98
CA SER A 41 36.34 -39.62 -13.83
C SER A 41 36.88 -39.05 -12.50
N THR A 42 36.23 -38.03 -11.94
CA THR A 42 36.69 -37.34 -10.72
C THR A 42 36.32 -38.15 -9.47
N GLU A 43 35.07 -38.58 -9.38
CA GLU A 43 34.48 -39.37 -8.28
C GLU A 43 35.12 -40.77 -8.23
N LYS A 44 35.44 -41.34 -9.40
CA LYS A 44 36.25 -42.55 -9.54
C LYS A 44 37.61 -42.39 -8.88
N ASN A 45 38.35 -41.33 -9.19
CA ASN A 45 39.67 -41.10 -8.61
C ASN A 45 39.58 -40.88 -7.09
N ILE A 46 38.53 -40.18 -6.64
CA ILE A 46 38.26 -39.94 -5.21
C ILE A 46 37.97 -41.25 -4.48
N MET A 47 37.05 -42.09 -4.96
CA MET A 47 36.72 -43.37 -4.33
C MET A 47 37.92 -44.33 -4.36
N GLN A 48 38.67 -44.35 -5.46
CA GLN A 48 39.92 -45.11 -5.54
C GLN A 48 40.94 -44.62 -4.53
N MET A 49 41.09 -43.30 -4.36
CA MET A 49 41.97 -42.72 -3.35
C MET A 49 41.51 -43.10 -1.95
N LEU A 50 40.22 -43.03 -1.61
CA LEU A 50 39.71 -43.41 -0.29
C LEU A 50 39.98 -44.89 0.05
N PHE A 51 39.75 -45.81 -0.92
CA PHE A 51 40.13 -47.22 -0.75
C PHE A 51 41.65 -47.41 -0.69
N GLN A 52 42.43 -46.59 -1.39
CA GLN A 52 43.88 -46.61 -1.30
C GLN A 52 44.43 -46.04 0.02
N VAL A 53 43.76 -45.07 0.64
CA VAL A 53 44.22 -44.42 1.87
C VAL A 53 43.82 -45.20 3.12
N GLY A 54 42.94 -46.21 3.00
CA GLY A 54 42.70 -47.18 4.08
C GLY A 54 41.24 -47.40 4.47
N LEU A 55 40.27 -46.94 3.66
CA LEU A 55 38.84 -47.13 3.94
C LEU A 55 38.47 -48.61 4.18
N GLY A 56 39.06 -49.53 3.42
CA GLY A 56 38.85 -50.97 3.60
C GLY A 56 39.37 -51.51 4.94
N GLU A 57 40.38 -50.86 5.54
CA GLU A 57 40.86 -51.20 6.89
C GLU A 57 39.90 -50.67 7.97
N ALA A 58 39.33 -49.47 7.78
CA ALA A 58 38.29 -48.94 8.65
C ALA A 58 37.01 -49.81 8.63
N MET A 59 36.77 -50.53 7.53
CA MET A 59 35.67 -51.49 7.35
C MET A 59 36.05 -52.95 7.67
N LYS A 60 37.23 -53.21 8.22
CA LYS A 60 37.72 -54.56 8.54
C LYS A 60 36.99 -55.11 9.77
N GLY A 61 36.43 -56.32 9.67
CA GLY A 61 35.64 -56.96 10.73
C GLY A 61 34.12 -56.81 10.60
N VAL A 62 33.65 -56.30 9.46
CA VAL A 62 32.24 -56.34 9.03
C VAL A 62 31.95 -57.74 8.45
N PRO A 63 30.85 -58.43 8.81
CA PRO A 63 29.69 -57.90 9.50
C PRO A 63 29.79 -57.83 11.02
N PHE A 64 29.44 -56.66 11.56
CA PHE A 64 29.41 -56.41 13.00
C PHE A 64 28.30 -57.26 13.65
N LYS A 65 28.70 -58.24 14.46
CA LYS A 65 27.80 -59.31 14.91
C LYS A 65 26.84 -58.85 16.00
N ASN A 66 27.20 -57.81 16.73
CA ASN A 66 26.41 -57.24 17.81
C ASN A 66 26.39 -55.71 17.74
N GLU A 67 25.45 -55.11 18.45
CA GLU A 67 25.22 -53.66 18.43
C GLU A 67 26.44 -52.87 18.93
N ARG A 68 27.24 -53.48 19.81
CA ARG A 68 28.48 -52.89 20.33
C ARG A 68 29.57 -52.83 19.27
N GLU A 69 29.78 -53.91 18.52
CA GLU A 69 30.67 -53.94 17.35
C GLU A 69 30.20 -52.99 16.25
N LEU A 70 28.89 -52.87 16.04
CA LEU A 70 28.31 -51.95 15.04
C LEU A 70 28.62 -50.49 15.41
N LYS A 71 28.40 -50.10 16.68
CA LYS A 71 28.72 -48.74 17.15
C LYS A 71 30.22 -48.43 17.07
N ILE A 72 31.08 -49.38 17.44
CA ILE A 72 32.55 -49.20 17.36
C ILE A 72 32.99 -49.09 15.90
N GLY A 73 32.48 -49.96 15.03
CA GLY A 73 32.78 -49.98 13.61
C GLY A 73 32.33 -48.71 12.88
N LEU A 74 31.08 -48.28 13.11
CA LEU A 74 30.57 -47.02 12.57
C LEU A 74 31.41 -45.83 13.05
N SER A 75 31.80 -45.80 14.33
CA SER A 75 32.69 -44.74 14.84
C SER A 75 34.06 -44.72 14.16
N ASN A 76 34.62 -45.89 13.83
CA ASN A 76 35.90 -45.97 13.12
C ASN A 76 35.80 -45.48 11.68
N ILE A 77 34.72 -45.83 10.97
CA ILE A 77 34.45 -45.35 9.60
C ILE A 77 34.22 -43.83 9.62
N GLU A 78 33.43 -43.32 10.57
CA GLU A 78 33.19 -41.89 10.71
C GLU A 78 34.49 -41.12 10.98
N LYS A 79 35.33 -41.59 11.92
CA LYS A 79 36.64 -40.99 12.19
C LYS A 79 37.54 -40.99 10.96
N PHE A 80 37.53 -42.06 10.17
CA PHE A 80 38.30 -42.14 8.92
C PHE A 80 37.82 -41.09 7.91
N LEU A 81 36.51 -41.01 7.65
CA LEU A 81 35.93 -40.04 6.71
C LEU A 81 36.19 -38.59 7.16
N LEU A 82 36.14 -38.33 8.48
CA LEU A 82 36.44 -37.04 9.08
C LEU A 82 37.91 -36.64 8.90
N ALA A 83 38.84 -37.60 9.03
CA ALA A 83 40.27 -37.37 8.78
C ALA A 83 40.60 -37.07 7.31
N GLN A 84 39.75 -37.50 6.36
CA GLN A 84 39.88 -37.18 4.93
C GLN A 84 39.21 -35.85 4.54
N ALA A 85 38.74 -35.05 5.51
CA ALA A 85 38.10 -33.75 5.30
C ALA A 85 36.84 -33.78 4.41
N ILE A 86 36.06 -34.88 4.47
CA ILE A 86 34.76 -34.98 3.78
C ILE A 86 33.71 -34.10 4.50
N GLU A 87 32.86 -33.41 3.73
CA GLU A 87 31.80 -32.54 4.25
C GLU A 87 30.83 -33.30 5.19
N SER A 88 30.33 -32.60 6.21
CA SER A 88 29.60 -33.23 7.32
C SER A 88 28.29 -33.89 6.90
N ASN A 89 27.53 -33.24 6.01
CA ASN A 89 26.28 -33.76 5.45
C ASN A 89 26.50 -35.08 4.69
N VAL A 90 27.53 -35.14 3.86
CA VAL A 90 27.85 -36.34 3.08
C VAL A 90 28.35 -37.46 3.98
N ARG A 91 29.16 -37.14 5.00
CA ARG A 91 29.59 -38.14 5.97
C ARG A 91 28.38 -38.73 6.70
N GLU A 92 27.43 -37.91 7.14
CA GLU A 92 26.19 -38.39 7.77
C GLU A 92 25.40 -39.29 6.83
N ASP A 93 25.22 -38.90 5.56
CA ASP A 93 24.51 -39.71 4.56
C ASP A 93 25.21 -41.05 4.30
N VAL A 94 26.54 -41.09 4.13
CA VAL A 94 27.31 -42.34 3.98
C VAL A 94 27.17 -43.21 5.24
N MET A 95 27.19 -42.61 6.43
CA MET A 95 27.02 -43.33 7.69
C MET A 95 25.60 -43.89 7.88
N ASP A 96 24.59 -43.22 7.35
CA ASP A 96 23.20 -43.66 7.35
C ASP A 96 22.96 -44.80 6.35
N VAL A 97 23.56 -44.73 5.17
CA VAL A 97 23.59 -45.86 4.21
C VAL A 97 24.20 -47.10 4.87
N ILE A 98 25.33 -46.93 5.56
CA ILE A 98 26.00 -48.06 6.20
C ILE A 98 25.13 -48.64 7.34
N ARG A 99 24.44 -47.77 8.09
CA ARG A 99 23.51 -48.19 9.15
C ARG A 99 22.30 -48.94 8.58
N MET A 100 21.63 -48.39 7.57
CA MET A 100 20.39 -48.94 7.01
C MET A 100 20.60 -50.35 6.45
N ALA A 101 21.68 -50.57 5.71
CA ALA A 101 21.98 -51.89 5.18
C ALA A 101 22.36 -52.94 6.26
N PHE A 102 22.68 -52.51 7.50
CA PHE A 102 22.83 -53.42 8.64
C PHE A 102 21.52 -53.73 9.38
N VAL A 103 20.58 -52.77 9.40
CA VAL A 103 19.26 -52.93 10.01
C VAL A 103 18.42 -53.94 9.21
N ASP A 104 18.55 -53.95 7.87
CA ASP A 104 17.76 -54.79 6.96
C ASP A 104 18.05 -56.31 7.02
N LYS A 105 19.18 -56.73 7.64
CA LYS A 105 19.52 -58.17 7.77
C LYS A 105 19.10 -58.82 9.10
N ARG A 106 18.54 -58.08 10.07
CA ARG A 106 18.05 -58.65 11.35
C ARG A 106 16.53 -58.90 11.41
N ILE A 107 15.78 -58.50 10.38
CA ILE A 107 14.33 -58.73 10.31
C ILE A 107 14.05 -59.64 9.11
N ASN A 108 14.45 -60.91 9.20
CA ASN A 108 14.10 -61.89 8.17
C ASN A 108 13.96 -63.30 8.75
N SER A 109 12.83 -63.55 9.43
CA SER A 109 12.11 -64.84 9.38
C SER A 109 10.79 -64.72 10.16
N LYS A 110 9.65 -64.93 9.47
CA LYS A 110 8.26 -65.08 9.99
C LYS A 110 7.24 -63.92 9.84
N VAL A 111 7.29 -63.10 8.78
CA VAL A 111 6.07 -62.44 8.27
C VAL A 111 6.11 -62.34 6.74
N LYS A 112 5.99 -63.48 6.05
CA LYS A 112 5.67 -63.56 4.61
C LYS A 112 4.41 -64.42 4.47
N SER A 113 3.21 -63.83 4.59
CA SER A 113 1.95 -64.40 4.03
C SER A 113 0.63 -63.64 4.32
N VAL A 114 0.57 -62.29 4.45
CA VAL A 114 -0.75 -61.64 4.76
C VAL A 114 -1.17 -60.48 3.83
N TYR A 115 -0.35 -59.98 2.92
CA TYR A 115 -0.76 -58.82 2.09
C TYR A 115 -0.52 -59.04 0.59
N GLN A 116 -1.55 -59.49 -0.14
CA GLN A 116 -1.64 -59.34 -1.60
C GLN A 116 -2.81 -58.43 -1.98
N PRO A 117 -2.62 -57.39 -2.82
CA PRO A 117 -3.68 -56.49 -3.28
C PRO A 117 -4.69 -57.18 -4.21
N VAL A 118 -5.98 -56.94 -4.01
CA VAL A 118 -7.04 -57.28 -4.98
C VAL A 118 -7.16 -56.14 -5.99
N ILE A 119 -6.98 -56.42 -7.28
CA ILE A 119 -6.99 -55.40 -8.35
C ILE A 119 -8.29 -55.50 -9.16
N SER A 120 -9.00 -54.38 -9.34
CA SER A 120 -10.18 -54.25 -10.19
C SER A 120 -10.03 -53.12 -11.22
N LYS A 121 -10.87 -53.12 -12.27
CA LYS A 121 -10.92 -52.08 -13.32
C LYS A 121 -12.21 -51.25 -13.30
N ASN A 122 -13.05 -51.44 -12.30
CA ASN A 122 -14.29 -50.69 -12.12
C ASN A 122 -14.62 -50.55 -10.63
N PHE A 123 -15.46 -49.57 -10.31
CA PHE A 123 -15.88 -49.23 -8.94
C PHE A 123 -17.06 -50.08 -8.43
N ASN A 124 -17.52 -51.10 -9.16
CA ASN A 124 -18.77 -51.79 -8.81
C ASN A 124 -18.70 -52.56 -7.49
N THR A 125 -17.50 -52.90 -7.01
CA THR A 125 -17.25 -53.64 -5.78
C THR A 125 -16.87 -52.73 -4.59
N LEU A 126 -16.95 -51.40 -4.77
CA LEU A 126 -16.61 -50.42 -3.73
C LEU A 126 -17.85 -49.67 -3.25
N HIS A 127 -17.77 -49.18 -2.01
CA HIS A 127 -18.81 -48.36 -1.38
C HIS A 127 -18.93 -46.96 -2.00
N PHE A 128 -18.01 -46.57 -2.89
CA PHE A 128 -18.05 -45.31 -3.62
C PHE A 128 -17.64 -45.42 -5.10
N LYS A 129 -18.05 -44.42 -5.88
CA LYS A 129 -17.63 -44.11 -7.24
C LYS A 129 -16.99 -42.73 -7.32
N MET A 130 -16.09 -42.57 -8.26
CA MET A 130 -15.44 -41.29 -8.56
C MET A 130 -15.65 -40.93 -10.02
N THR A 131 -15.99 -39.66 -10.31
CA THR A 131 -15.98 -39.17 -11.69
C THR A 131 -14.55 -39.12 -12.23
N LEU A 132 -14.38 -39.15 -13.55
CA LEU A 132 -13.05 -38.95 -14.13
C LEU A 132 -12.46 -37.61 -13.63
N PRO A 133 -11.21 -37.61 -13.12
CA PRO A 133 -10.61 -36.41 -12.56
C PRO A 133 -10.29 -35.42 -13.69
N VAL A 134 -10.59 -34.15 -13.44
CA VAL A 134 -10.28 -33.02 -14.33
C VAL A 134 -9.00 -32.37 -13.85
N ILE A 135 -7.97 -32.37 -14.71
CA ILE A 135 -6.67 -31.79 -14.39
C ILE A 135 -6.54 -30.40 -15.02
N ARG A 136 -6.20 -29.39 -14.24
CA ARG A 136 -5.99 -28.01 -14.68
C ARG A 136 -4.58 -27.56 -14.34
N GLU A 137 -3.86 -27.08 -15.35
CA GLU A 137 -2.49 -26.58 -15.22
C GLU A 137 -2.51 -25.05 -15.03
N PHE A 138 -1.86 -24.57 -13.98
CA PHE A 138 -1.56 -23.16 -13.72
C PHE A 138 -0.04 -22.95 -13.69
N GLU A 139 0.44 -21.70 -13.77
CA GLU A 139 1.89 -21.43 -13.83
C GLU A 139 2.66 -21.94 -12.58
N GLU A 140 2.03 -21.92 -11.41
CA GLU A 140 2.67 -22.27 -10.13
C GLU A 140 2.11 -23.55 -9.49
N ARG A 141 1.07 -24.17 -10.07
CA ARG A 141 0.43 -25.39 -9.51
C ARG A 141 -0.36 -26.19 -10.55
N VAL A 142 -0.59 -27.47 -10.26
CA VAL A 142 -1.50 -28.34 -11.01
C VAL A 142 -2.65 -28.78 -10.10
N ASP A 143 -3.88 -28.50 -10.49
CA ASP A 143 -5.08 -28.85 -9.73
C ASP A 143 -5.73 -30.12 -10.30
N ALA A 144 -6.05 -31.09 -9.45
CA ALA A 144 -6.81 -32.30 -9.78
C ALA A 144 -8.17 -32.29 -9.08
N SER A 145 -9.25 -32.19 -9.85
CA SER A 145 -10.62 -32.11 -9.32
C SER A 145 -11.47 -33.32 -9.71
N PHE A 146 -12.20 -33.91 -8.77
CA PHE A 146 -13.16 -34.98 -9.04
C PHE A 146 -14.40 -34.87 -8.13
N LYS A 147 -15.49 -35.54 -8.53
CA LYS A 147 -16.69 -35.70 -7.70
C LYS A 147 -16.73 -37.12 -7.12
N PHE A 148 -16.77 -37.20 -5.79
CA PHE A 148 -16.95 -38.43 -5.03
C PHE A 148 -18.45 -38.70 -4.83
N LEU A 149 -18.87 -39.93 -5.11
CA LEU A 149 -20.27 -40.38 -5.10
C LEU A 149 -20.39 -41.69 -4.32
N TYR A 150 -21.03 -41.67 -3.16
CA TYR A 150 -21.31 -42.88 -2.40
C TYR A 150 -22.33 -43.76 -3.13
N THR A 151 -22.10 -45.07 -3.24
CA THR A 151 -22.93 -45.96 -4.08
C THR A 151 -23.78 -46.96 -3.33
N ASN A 152 -23.41 -47.33 -2.09
CA ASN A 152 -24.06 -48.41 -1.36
C ASN A 152 -24.72 -47.86 -0.08
N ARG A 153 -26.03 -47.57 -0.09
CA ARG A 153 -26.71 -46.84 1.00
C ARG A 153 -26.80 -47.58 2.34
N ASP A 154 -26.50 -48.88 2.37
CA ASP A 154 -26.68 -49.73 3.55
C ASP A 154 -25.38 -49.99 4.35
N GLU A 155 -24.20 -49.64 3.81
CA GLU A 155 -22.91 -49.80 4.51
C GLU A 155 -22.37 -48.44 4.98
N LYS A 156 -22.16 -48.24 6.29
CA LYS A 156 -21.55 -47.01 6.85
C LYS A 156 -20.02 -47.12 6.92
N VAL A 157 -19.33 -46.77 5.83
CA VAL A 157 -17.85 -46.78 5.76
C VAL A 157 -17.33 -45.34 5.57
N ASP A 158 -16.64 -44.81 6.57
CA ASP A 158 -15.98 -43.50 6.48
C ASP A 158 -14.67 -43.64 5.70
N THR A 159 -14.44 -42.70 4.77
CA THR A 159 -13.30 -42.75 3.87
C THR A 159 -12.50 -41.45 3.96
N VAL A 160 -11.20 -41.58 4.16
CA VAL A 160 -10.26 -40.46 4.21
C VAL A 160 -9.41 -40.49 2.94
N LEU A 161 -9.32 -39.36 2.24
CA LEU A 161 -8.35 -39.19 1.17
C LEU A 161 -7.00 -38.83 1.80
N GLU A 162 -6.01 -39.72 1.65
CA GLU A 162 -4.68 -39.54 2.24
C GLU A 162 -3.82 -38.61 1.37
N LYS A 163 -3.74 -38.90 0.06
CA LYS A 163 -2.91 -38.11 -0.86
C LYS A 163 -3.29 -38.33 -2.31
N CYS A 164 -2.87 -37.38 -3.14
CA CYS A 164 -2.82 -37.49 -4.59
C CYS A 164 -1.35 -37.45 -5.04
N MET A 165 -1.00 -38.30 -6.00
CA MET A 165 0.32 -38.30 -6.63
C MET A 165 0.19 -38.22 -8.14
N ILE A 166 1.02 -37.38 -8.77
CA ILE A 166 1.19 -37.31 -10.22
C ILE A 166 2.59 -37.80 -10.53
N ILE A 167 2.67 -38.87 -11.30
CA ILE A 167 3.90 -39.39 -11.87
C ILE A 167 3.97 -38.86 -13.28
N ASP A 168 4.91 -37.94 -13.52
CA ASP A 168 5.04 -37.30 -14.82
C ASP A 168 5.57 -38.27 -15.89
N LYS A 169 5.60 -37.83 -17.14
CA LYS A 169 6.07 -38.68 -18.26
C LYS A 169 7.56 -39.09 -18.16
N PHE A 170 8.34 -38.44 -17.29
CA PHE A 170 9.74 -38.73 -17.02
C PHE A 170 9.93 -39.61 -15.79
N GLY A 171 8.84 -39.96 -15.10
CA GLY A 171 8.86 -40.76 -13.87
C GLY A 171 9.14 -39.96 -12.61
N GLU A 172 9.19 -38.62 -12.67
CA GLU A 172 9.27 -37.78 -11.46
C GLU A 172 7.92 -37.81 -10.74
N MET A 173 7.96 -38.11 -9.43
CA MET A 173 6.78 -38.20 -8.58
C MET A 173 6.55 -36.88 -7.86
N HIS A 174 5.35 -36.34 -8.02
CA HIS A 174 4.89 -35.15 -7.31
C HIS A 174 3.72 -35.55 -6.41
N SER A 175 3.77 -35.22 -5.12
CA SER A 175 2.71 -35.53 -4.15
C SER A 175 2.05 -34.27 -3.61
N SER A 176 0.75 -34.35 -3.33
CA SER A 176 0.00 -33.30 -2.62
C SER A 176 0.56 -33.07 -1.21
N ARG A 177 0.55 -31.82 -0.73
CA ARG A 177 1.00 -31.47 0.62
C ARG A 177 -0.19 -31.20 1.54
N MET A 178 -0.49 -32.15 2.43
CA MET A 178 -1.49 -32.00 3.50
C MET A 178 -2.91 -31.62 3.03
N ASP A 179 -3.35 -32.16 1.89
CA ASP A 179 -4.72 -32.01 1.36
C ASP A 179 -5.63 -33.18 1.77
N TYR A 180 -5.61 -33.53 3.07
CA TYR A 180 -6.43 -34.62 3.59
C TYR A 180 -7.91 -34.24 3.59
N GLU A 181 -8.79 -35.14 3.17
CA GLU A 181 -10.23 -34.85 3.10
C GLU A 181 -11.05 -36.01 3.67
N LEU A 182 -11.97 -35.70 4.60
CA LEU A 182 -12.94 -36.66 5.13
C LEU A 182 -14.17 -36.73 4.21
N LEU A 183 -14.48 -37.93 3.73
CA LEU A 183 -15.56 -38.25 2.81
C LEU A 183 -16.60 -39.10 3.54
N LEU A 184 -17.56 -38.41 4.15
CA LEU A 184 -18.61 -39.00 5.00
C LEU A 184 -19.75 -39.63 4.18
N HIS A 185 -20.41 -40.61 4.78
CA HIS A 185 -21.61 -41.29 4.28
C HIS A 185 -22.74 -40.30 3.90
N ASP A 186 -23.59 -40.65 2.91
CA ASP A 186 -24.76 -39.90 2.41
C ASP A 186 -24.54 -38.56 1.66
N LYS A 187 -23.31 -38.13 1.39
CA LYS A 187 -23.05 -36.87 0.65
C LYS A 187 -22.16 -37.08 -0.58
N SER A 188 -22.55 -36.50 -1.73
CA SER A 188 -21.63 -36.33 -2.85
C SER A 188 -20.77 -35.09 -2.62
N LYS A 189 -19.45 -35.18 -2.79
CA LYS A 189 -18.51 -34.08 -2.53
C LYS A 189 -17.61 -33.83 -3.73
N ASN A 190 -17.43 -32.57 -4.09
CA ASN A 190 -16.41 -32.18 -5.07
C ASN A 190 -15.10 -31.97 -4.32
N VAL A 191 -14.06 -32.67 -4.73
CA VAL A 191 -12.73 -32.61 -4.13
C VAL A 191 -11.79 -31.98 -5.15
N THR A 192 -10.97 -31.01 -4.74
CA THR A 192 -9.92 -30.40 -5.57
C THR A 192 -8.64 -30.37 -4.79
N ILE A 193 -7.59 -30.97 -5.34
CA ILE A 193 -6.27 -31.07 -4.72
C ILE A 193 -5.30 -30.29 -5.58
N SER A 194 -4.49 -29.44 -4.95
CA SER A 194 -3.55 -28.55 -5.62
C SER A 194 -2.12 -29.00 -5.36
N MET A 195 -1.34 -29.18 -6.43
CA MET A 195 0.05 -29.63 -6.33
C MET A 195 0.98 -28.49 -6.77
N PRO A 196 1.79 -27.92 -5.86
CA PRO A 196 2.67 -26.80 -6.20
C PRO A 196 3.81 -27.23 -7.13
N VAL A 197 4.14 -26.39 -8.10
CA VAL A 197 5.25 -26.58 -9.05
C VAL A 197 6.52 -26.01 -8.41
N GLU A 198 7.22 -26.81 -7.62
CA GLU A 198 8.45 -26.38 -6.93
C GLU A 198 9.66 -26.44 -7.87
N ASN A 199 10.00 -25.29 -8.46
CA ASN A 199 11.20 -25.04 -9.30
C ASN A 199 11.38 -25.90 -10.58
N LYS A 200 10.58 -26.94 -10.82
CA LYS A 200 10.51 -27.72 -12.08
C LYS A 200 9.06 -27.91 -12.53
N ARG A 201 8.79 -27.68 -13.83
CA ARG A 201 7.45 -27.79 -14.42
C ARG A 201 6.93 -29.23 -14.40
N ILE A 202 5.74 -29.46 -13.83
CA ILE A 202 5.08 -30.77 -13.84
C ILE A 202 4.51 -31.04 -15.24
N TYR A 203 4.98 -32.10 -15.91
CA TYR A 203 4.52 -32.46 -17.25
C TYR A 203 3.27 -33.35 -17.21
N VAL A 204 2.10 -32.74 -17.31
CA VAL A 204 0.79 -33.42 -17.19
C VAL A 204 0.45 -34.30 -18.41
N GLY A 205 0.93 -33.96 -19.60
CA GLY A 205 0.69 -34.75 -20.81
C GLY A 205 1.42 -36.10 -20.78
N GLY A 206 0.67 -37.19 -20.66
CA GLY A 206 1.21 -38.56 -20.55
C GLY A 206 1.41 -39.05 -19.11
N ALA A 207 1.07 -38.24 -18.10
CA ALA A 207 1.27 -38.55 -16.69
C ALA A 207 0.24 -39.56 -16.14
N THR A 208 0.62 -40.22 -15.05
CA THR A 208 -0.27 -41.08 -14.26
C THR A 208 -0.65 -40.36 -12.97
N VAL A 209 -1.94 -40.31 -12.66
CA VAL A 209 -2.49 -39.70 -11.44
C VAL A 209 -3.06 -40.77 -10.53
N GLU A 210 -2.59 -40.81 -9.30
CA GLU A 210 -3.01 -41.80 -8.30
C GLU A 210 -3.62 -41.13 -7.06
N PHE A 211 -4.76 -41.65 -6.61
CA PHE A 211 -5.41 -41.23 -5.37
C PHE A 211 -5.43 -42.39 -4.38
N THR A 212 -5.01 -42.14 -3.14
CA THR A 212 -4.98 -43.13 -2.06
C THR A 212 -6.03 -42.80 -1.00
N PHE A 213 -6.89 -43.77 -0.71
CA PHE A 213 -7.98 -43.68 0.26
C PHE A 213 -7.80 -44.70 1.39
N LEU A 214 -8.01 -44.27 2.63
CA LEU A 214 -8.02 -45.12 3.83
C LEU A 214 -9.46 -45.20 4.35
N CYS A 215 -9.97 -46.42 4.58
CA CYS A 215 -11.37 -46.66 4.90
C CYS A 215 -11.52 -47.27 6.30
N SER A 216 -12.60 -46.91 7.01
CA SER A 216 -12.85 -47.37 8.39
C SER A 216 -13.05 -48.88 8.52
N ASN A 217 -13.30 -49.59 7.42
CA ASN A 217 -13.33 -51.05 7.36
C ASN A 217 -11.93 -51.69 7.18
N HIS A 218 -10.87 -50.96 7.55
CA HIS A 218 -9.46 -51.38 7.46
C HIS A 218 -8.97 -51.71 6.05
N LYS A 219 -9.56 -51.10 5.02
CA LYS A 219 -9.13 -51.25 3.62
C LYS A 219 -8.45 -49.98 3.12
N LYS A 220 -7.33 -50.17 2.42
CA LYS A 220 -6.64 -49.15 1.64
C LYS A 220 -6.99 -49.32 0.17
N ILE A 221 -7.51 -48.25 -0.45
CA ILE A 221 -7.93 -48.25 -1.84
C ILE A 221 -7.07 -47.26 -2.61
N THR A 222 -6.41 -47.70 -3.68
CA THR A 222 -5.64 -46.82 -4.56
C THR A 222 -6.24 -46.84 -5.96
N THR A 223 -6.60 -45.68 -6.50
CA THR A 223 -7.13 -45.53 -7.86
C THR A 223 -6.09 -44.85 -8.74
N SER A 224 -5.81 -45.42 -9.91
CA SER A 224 -4.76 -44.95 -10.81
C SER A 224 -5.34 -44.61 -12.19
N TYR A 225 -5.00 -43.43 -12.72
CA TYR A 225 -5.53 -42.87 -13.96
C TYR A 225 -4.41 -42.41 -14.88
N LYS A 226 -4.56 -42.56 -16.20
CA LYS A 226 -3.58 -42.11 -17.20
C LYS A 226 -4.12 -40.93 -18.01
N ILE A 227 -3.32 -39.89 -18.18
CA ILE A 227 -3.64 -38.70 -18.98
C ILE A 227 -3.09 -38.88 -20.39
N ASN A 228 -3.95 -38.97 -21.40
CA ASN A 228 -3.50 -39.04 -22.78
C ASN A 228 -3.04 -37.68 -23.32
N SER A 229 -2.24 -37.70 -24.39
CA SER A 229 -1.68 -36.51 -25.05
C SER A 229 -2.74 -35.54 -25.61
N SER A 230 -3.98 -35.99 -25.83
CA SER A 230 -5.13 -35.17 -26.20
C SER A 230 -5.95 -34.63 -25.00
N LYS A 231 -5.48 -34.86 -23.75
CA LYS A 231 -6.12 -34.56 -22.46
C LYS A 231 -7.31 -35.42 -21.96
N PRO A 232 -7.80 -36.51 -22.59
CA PRO A 232 -8.77 -37.38 -21.94
C PRO A 232 -8.07 -38.25 -20.88
N VAL A 233 -8.71 -38.40 -19.72
CA VAL A 233 -8.21 -39.19 -18.58
C VAL A 233 -8.89 -40.56 -18.56
N ILE A 234 -8.11 -41.63 -18.42
CA ILE A 234 -8.59 -43.02 -18.46
C ILE A 234 -8.24 -43.73 -17.14
N LEU A 235 -9.20 -44.42 -16.52
CA LEU A 235 -8.95 -45.25 -15.34
C LEU A 235 -8.12 -46.49 -15.73
N MET A 236 -6.98 -46.69 -15.06
CA MET A 236 -6.07 -47.81 -15.30
C MET A 236 -6.40 -49.01 -14.41
N GLN A 237 -6.45 -48.77 -13.10
CA GLN A 237 -6.68 -49.82 -12.11
C GLN A 237 -7.14 -49.23 -10.77
N ILE A 238 -7.78 -50.08 -9.98
CA ILE A 238 -8.11 -49.85 -8.57
C ILE A 238 -7.54 -51.01 -7.77
N ALA A 239 -6.65 -50.73 -6.82
CA ALA A 239 -6.05 -51.73 -5.95
C ALA A 239 -6.64 -51.62 -4.54
N VAL A 240 -7.07 -52.73 -3.96
CA VAL A 240 -7.62 -52.81 -2.60
C VAL A 240 -6.72 -53.72 -1.76
N CYS A 241 -6.17 -53.18 -0.68
CA CYS A 241 -5.34 -53.91 0.28
C CYS A 241 -5.96 -53.82 1.67
N GLN A 242 -5.62 -54.76 2.54
CA GLN A 242 -5.80 -54.54 3.98
C GLN A 242 -4.83 -53.43 4.42
N MET A 243 -5.24 -52.59 5.37
CA MET A 243 -4.35 -51.60 5.98
C MET A 243 -3.34 -52.28 6.92
N THR A 244 -2.14 -51.73 6.99
CA THR A 244 -1.16 -52.06 8.05
C THR A 244 -1.49 -51.30 9.34
N GLU A 245 -0.96 -51.73 10.49
CA GLU A 245 -1.16 -51.02 11.77
C GLU A 245 -0.75 -49.55 11.67
N ALA A 246 0.41 -49.27 11.05
CA ALA A 246 0.86 -47.89 10.83
C ALA A 246 -0.07 -47.07 9.91
N GLU A 247 -0.83 -47.69 9.00
CA GLU A 247 -1.84 -47.01 8.18
C GLU A 247 -3.14 -46.78 8.95
N CYS A 248 -3.50 -47.69 9.87
CA CYS A 248 -4.62 -47.49 10.80
C CYS A 248 -4.32 -46.33 11.74
N ASP A 249 -3.12 -46.29 12.33
CA ASP A 249 -2.68 -45.19 13.19
C ASP A 249 -2.66 -43.87 12.41
N ARG A 250 -2.13 -43.87 11.17
CA ARG A 250 -2.21 -42.69 10.30
C ARG A 250 -3.63 -42.27 9.98
N MET A 251 -4.56 -43.20 9.77
CA MET A 251 -5.96 -42.85 9.56
C MET A 251 -6.55 -42.22 10.82
N ILE A 252 -6.24 -42.74 12.01
CA ILE A 252 -6.65 -42.15 13.29
C ILE A 252 -6.03 -40.77 13.45
N ASP A 253 -4.73 -40.59 13.20
CA ASP A 253 -4.05 -39.30 13.29
C ASP A 253 -4.62 -38.29 12.29
N ILE A 254 -4.89 -38.70 11.04
CA ILE A 254 -5.52 -37.84 10.04
C ILE A 254 -6.95 -37.52 10.44
N VAL A 255 -7.71 -38.47 10.99
CA VAL A 255 -9.06 -38.23 11.48
C VAL A 255 -9.04 -37.34 12.73
N GLU A 256 -8.11 -37.48 13.66
CA GLU A 256 -7.93 -36.60 14.81
C GLU A 256 -7.46 -35.22 14.39
N LEU A 257 -6.57 -35.13 13.42
CA LEU A 257 -6.12 -33.87 12.84
C LEU A 257 -7.30 -33.21 12.13
N LEU A 258 -8.05 -33.95 11.31
CA LEU A 258 -9.28 -33.47 10.68
C LEU A 258 -10.39 -33.20 11.69
N ILE A 259 -10.51 -33.89 12.82
CA ILE A 259 -11.47 -33.60 13.90
C ILE A 259 -10.99 -32.43 14.76
N LYS A 260 -9.69 -32.16 14.89
CA LYS A 260 -9.20 -30.87 15.42
C LYS A 260 -9.53 -29.75 14.45
N THR A 261 -9.42 -30.00 13.14
CA THR A 261 -9.79 -29.04 12.07
C THR A 261 -11.31 -28.95 11.85
N ILE A 262 -12.11 -29.99 12.17
CA ILE A 262 -13.57 -30.08 11.98
C ILE A 262 -14.30 -29.80 13.30
N GLY A 263 -13.71 -30.06 14.45
CA GLY A 263 -14.11 -29.56 15.77
C GLY A 263 -13.92 -28.05 15.87
N SER A 264 -13.02 -27.48 15.04
CA SER A 264 -12.98 -26.06 14.70
C SER A 264 -13.96 -25.64 13.58
N VAL A 265 -14.84 -26.53 13.08
CA VAL A 265 -15.83 -26.26 11.99
C VAL A 265 -17.25 -26.84 12.26
N ALA A 266 -17.52 -27.60 13.33
CA ALA A 266 -18.79 -28.31 13.51
C ALA A 266 -19.30 -28.39 14.97
N LYS A 267 -19.77 -27.26 15.51
CA LYS A 267 -21.02 -27.17 16.30
C LYS A 267 -21.65 -25.82 15.91
N SER A 268 -22.57 -25.75 14.95
CA SER A 268 -24.00 -26.08 15.13
C SER A 268 -24.67 -26.37 13.76
N ASN A 269 -25.47 -27.43 13.58
CA ASN A 269 -26.92 -27.55 13.87
C ASN A 269 -27.33 -29.01 13.51
N ASN A 270 -28.29 -29.72 14.14
CA ASN A 270 -29.29 -29.43 15.16
C ASN A 270 -29.78 -30.74 15.83
N ALA A 271 -30.43 -30.57 16.98
CA ALA A 271 -30.89 -31.54 17.99
C ALA A 271 -31.95 -32.59 17.56
N VAL A 272 -32.07 -33.68 18.36
CA VAL A 272 -33.31 -34.13 19.08
C VAL A 272 -33.01 -35.28 20.09
N THR A 273 -33.30 -35.00 21.37
CA THR A 273 -33.70 -35.83 22.57
C THR A 273 -33.22 -37.28 22.80
N VAL A 274 -32.70 -37.61 23.99
CA VAL A 274 -33.38 -38.23 25.17
C VAL A 274 -32.34 -38.63 26.27
N GLU A 275 -32.66 -38.21 27.52
CA GLU A 275 -32.37 -38.70 28.89
C GLU A 275 -31.00 -39.18 29.43
N GLU A 276 -30.66 -38.51 30.56
CA GLU A 276 -30.05 -38.95 31.83
C GLU A 276 -28.80 -39.85 31.88
N SER A 277 -27.67 -39.30 32.37
CA SER A 277 -27.21 -39.44 33.77
C SER A 277 -25.74 -38.97 33.96
N ASN A 278 -25.48 -38.38 35.12
CA ASN A 278 -24.25 -37.67 35.54
C ASN A 278 -22.96 -38.51 35.50
N VAL A 279 -21.80 -37.88 35.21
CA VAL A 279 -20.62 -37.73 36.11
C VAL A 279 -19.53 -36.82 35.46
N LEU A 280 -19.26 -35.69 36.15
CA LEU A 280 -18.05 -34.83 36.24
C LEU A 280 -17.11 -34.63 35.02
N VAL A 281 -17.21 -33.45 34.40
CA VAL A 281 -16.26 -32.89 33.40
C VAL A 281 -15.37 -31.83 34.06
N ALA A 282 -14.06 -31.89 33.83
CA ALA A 282 -13.11 -30.80 34.09
C ALA A 282 -12.43 -30.34 32.78
N ASN A 283 -12.87 -29.17 32.30
CA ASN A 283 -12.20 -28.18 31.44
C ASN A 283 -11.52 -28.61 30.11
N GLU A 284 -12.32 -28.72 29.04
CA GLU A 284 -11.89 -28.37 27.67
C GLU A 284 -12.24 -26.88 27.42
N GLN A 285 -11.27 -26.08 26.96
CA GLN A 285 -11.48 -24.67 26.61
C GLN A 285 -12.26 -24.57 25.28
N LEU A 286 -13.52 -24.12 25.35
CA LEU A 286 -14.40 -23.89 24.19
C LEU A 286 -13.98 -22.63 23.41
N VAL A 287 -13.44 -22.80 22.21
CA VAL A 287 -13.17 -21.73 21.23
C VAL A 287 -14.48 -21.32 20.54
N TYR A 288 -14.73 -20.02 20.41
CA TYR A 288 -15.97 -19.46 19.85
C TYR A 288 -15.90 -19.32 18.31
N SER A 289 -16.96 -19.73 17.60
CA SER A 289 -17.09 -19.56 16.14
C SER A 289 -18.48 -19.07 15.74
N SER A 290 -18.56 -18.03 14.90
CA SER A 290 -19.80 -17.54 14.29
C SER A 290 -19.65 -17.31 12.78
N SER A 291 -20.76 -17.25 12.04
CA SER A 291 -20.76 -16.94 10.60
C SER A 291 -20.11 -15.60 10.29
N ASP A 292 -20.34 -14.61 11.14
CA ASP A 292 -19.79 -13.25 10.99
C ASP A 292 -18.26 -13.26 11.16
N ILE A 293 -17.75 -14.01 12.15
CA ILE A 293 -16.30 -14.17 12.35
C ILE A 293 -15.65 -14.78 11.10
N MET A 294 -16.29 -15.79 10.50
CA MET A 294 -15.78 -16.41 9.28
C MET A 294 -15.80 -15.44 8.09
N GLU A 295 -16.85 -14.64 7.93
CA GLU A 295 -16.94 -13.63 6.85
C GLU A 295 -15.84 -12.57 6.98
N TYR A 296 -15.64 -12.03 8.18
CA TYR A 296 -14.59 -11.04 8.43
C TYR A 296 -13.18 -11.64 8.32
N SER A 297 -12.99 -12.89 8.77
CA SER A 297 -11.74 -13.65 8.61
C SER A 297 -11.38 -13.83 7.13
N ASP A 298 -12.33 -14.26 6.30
CA ASP A 298 -12.14 -14.40 4.86
C ASP A 298 -11.83 -13.05 4.21
N ALA A 299 -12.49 -11.98 4.64
CA ALA A 299 -12.20 -10.63 4.16
C ALA A 299 -10.79 -10.15 4.56
N LEU A 300 -10.37 -10.42 5.81
CA LEU A 300 -9.00 -10.13 6.28
C LEU A 300 -7.96 -10.92 5.49
N ARG A 301 -8.20 -12.22 5.23
CA ARG A 301 -7.30 -13.07 4.43
C ARG A 301 -7.20 -12.60 2.99
N LYS A 302 -8.30 -12.16 2.37
CA LYS A 302 -8.30 -11.52 1.04
C LYS A 302 -7.48 -10.23 1.05
N GLU A 303 -7.63 -9.38 2.06
CA GLU A 303 -6.83 -8.16 2.22
C GLU A 303 -5.34 -8.50 2.40
N ILE A 304 -5.00 -9.44 3.30
CA ILE A 304 -3.63 -9.92 3.54
C ILE A 304 -3.01 -10.45 2.25
N HIS A 305 -3.72 -11.31 1.51
CA HIS A 305 -3.24 -11.89 0.26
C HIS A 305 -3.03 -10.82 -0.82
N PHE A 306 -3.97 -9.89 -0.95
CA PHE A 306 -3.86 -8.76 -1.87
C PHE A 306 -2.61 -7.91 -1.56
N LEU A 307 -2.35 -7.62 -0.28
CA LEU A 307 -1.17 -6.88 0.16
C LEU A 307 0.13 -7.68 -0.07
N LYS A 308 0.14 -9.00 0.18
CA LYS A 308 1.30 -9.88 -0.01
C LYS A 308 1.73 -10.02 -1.47
N LEU A 309 0.80 -10.03 -2.42
CA LEU A 309 1.09 -10.13 -3.86
C LEU A 309 1.76 -8.88 -4.46
N GLY A 310 2.18 -7.91 -3.65
CA GLY A 310 2.74 -6.64 -4.14
C GLY A 310 1.73 -5.77 -4.89
N LYS A 311 0.44 -6.15 -4.84
CA LYS A 311 -0.70 -5.34 -5.33
C LYS A 311 -1.14 -4.30 -4.30
N GLY A 312 -0.57 -4.31 -3.09
CA GLY A 312 -0.62 -3.18 -2.17
C GLY A 312 -0.01 -1.92 -2.80
N LYS A 313 -0.46 -0.76 -2.36
CA LYS A 313 0.03 0.52 -2.89
C LYS A 313 1.56 0.63 -2.71
N LYS A 314 2.30 0.68 -3.82
CA LYS A 314 3.72 1.07 -3.81
C LYS A 314 3.79 2.58 -3.60
N TYR A 315 4.60 3.03 -2.66
CA TYR A 315 4.76 4.44 -2.37
C TYR A 315 6.08 4.92 -2.95
N LYS A 316 6.02 5.91 -3.84
CA LYS A 316 7.25 6.53 -4.33
C LYS A 316 7.84 7.38 -3.21
N ILE A 317 9.08 7.06 -2.87
CA ILE A 317 9.93 7.83 -1.96
C ILE A 317 11.06 8.45 -2.78
N VAL A 318 11.47 9.67 -2.43
CA VAL A 318 12.39 10.53 -3.20
C VAL A 318 13.42 11.15 -2.26
N ASN A 319 14.49 11.70 -2.82
CA ASN A 319 15.53 12.42 -2.07
C ASN A 319 16.13 11.62 -0.90
N GLY A 320 16.33 10.32 -1.11
CA GLY A 320 16.94 9.43 -0.14
C GLY A 320 18.38 9.84 0.18
N GLU A 321 18.69 10.11 1.44
CA GLU A 321 20.04 10.38 1.92
C GLU A 321 20.43 9.34 2.98
N LYS A 322 21.57 8.69 2.76
CA LYS A 322 22.14 7.76 3.73
C LYS A 322 22.62 8.54 4.95
N LEU A 323 22.05 8.24 6.12
CA LEU A 323 22.38 8.92 7.37
C LEU A 323 23.60 8.30 8.06
N ASP A 324 23.80 6.99 7.92
CA ASP A 324 24.90 6.27 8.56
C ASP A 324 25.83 5.56 7.56
N LYS A 325 27.14 5.73 7.68
CA LYS A 325 28.14 5.22 6.71
C LYS A 325 28.89 3.97 7.17
N ASN A 326 28.74 3.55 8.42
CA ASN A 326 29.39 2.34 8.94
C ASN A 326 28.42 1.55 9.77
N ASP A 327 27.90 0.43 9.24
CA ASP A 327 27.24 -0.57 10.05
C ASP A 327 27.35 -1.97 9.45
N LYS A 328 27.39 -2.96 10.34
CA LYS A 328 27.50 -4.40 10.07
C LYS A 328 26.20 -4.96 9.48
N GLY A 329 25.85 -4.54 8.26
CA GLY A 329 24.72 -5.10 7.49
C GLY A 329 23.34 -4.48 7.74
N VAL A 330 23.25 -3.32 8.41
CA VAL A 330 22.02 -2.52 8.53
C VAL A 330 22.35 -1.05 8.21
N TYR A 331 21.53 -0.37 7.41
CA TYR A 331 21.82 0.95 6.85
C TYR A 331 20.63 1.90 7.11
N THR A 332 20.92 3.10 7.62
CA THR A 332 19.88 4.09 7.92
C THR A 332 19.74 5.10 6.80
N TYR A 333 18.51 5.31 6.32
CA TYR A 333 18.17 6.25 5.25
C TYR A 333 17.07 7.20 5.67
N SER A 334 17.20 8.50 5.35
CA SER A 334 16.06 9.43 5.31
C SER A 334 15.54 9.53 3.89
N PHE A 335 14.23 9.47 3.72
CA PHE A 335 13.53 9.66 2.45
C PHE A 335 12.41 10.69 2.59
N GLU A 336 12.15 11.43 1.52
CA GLU A 336 10.93 12.22 1.38
C GLU A 336 9.85 11.39 0.64
N MET A 337 8.58 11.52 1.01
CA MET A 337 7.48 10.72 0.46
C MET A 337 6.66 11.51 -0.56
N GLU A 338 6.20 10.84 -1.63
CA GLU A 338 5.27 11.47 -2.58
C GLU A 338 3.82 11.48 -2.11
N THR A 339 3.46 10.48 -1.30
CA THR A 339 2.13 10.32 -0.73
C THR A 339 2.24 10.16 0.77
N ASP A 340 1.30 10.77 1.49
CA ASP A 340 1.08 10.59 2.92
C ASP A 340 0.97 9.11 3.31
N LEU A 341 1.89 8.58 4.12
CA LEU A 341 1.85 7.21 4.61
C LEU A 341 2.19 7.24 6.09
N HIS A 342 1.24 6.84 6.94
CA HIS A 342 1.46 6.77 8.38
C HIS A 342 1.79 5.33 8.77
N LEU A 343 3.08 5.07 8.97
CA LEU A 343 3.55 3.76 9.44
C LEU A 343 3.89 3.84 10.92
N PRO A 344 3.44 2.85 11.72
CA PRO A 344 3.97 2.68 13.06
C PRO A 344 5.49 2.62 13.03
N ASP A 345 6.13 3.15 14.07
CA ASP A 345 7.53 2.84 14.34
C ASP A 345 7.69 1.31 14.41
N ASP A 346 8.79 0.80 13.88
CA ASP A 346 9.09 -0.63 13.69
C ASP A 346 8.21 -1.35 12.64
N ALA A 347 7.37 -0.63 11.88
CA ALA A 347 6.61 -1.24 10.80
C ALA A 347 7.57 -1.84 9.74
N PRO A 348 7.38 -3.11 9.38
CA PRO A 348 8.22 -3.75 8.38
C PRO A 348 7.94 -3.17 7.01
N VAL A 349 9.02 -2.85 6.30
CA VAL A 349 9.01 -2.24 4.98
C VAL A 349 10.00 -2.93 4.05
N VAL A 350 9.76 -2.78 2.76
CA VAL A 350 10.65 -3.21 1.69
C VAL A 350 10.87 -2.02 0.79
N VAL A 351 12.12 -1.65 0.54
CA VAL A 351 12.51 -0.58 -0.38
C VAL A 351 13.09 -1.19 -1.64
N GLU A 352 12.56 -0.80 -2.79
CA GLU A 352 12.98 -1.24 -4.11
C GLU A 352 13.42 -0.03 -4.94
N THR A 353 14.71 0.04 -5.28
CA THR A 353 15.25 1.09 -6.16
C THR A 353 14.98 0.78 -7.63
N PHE A 354 15.03 1.81 -8.49
CA PHE A 354 14.84 1.63 -9.94
C PHE A 354 15.93 0.80 -10.61
N ASP A 355 17.10 0.71 -9.99
CA ASP A 355 18.24 -0.09 -10.45
C ASP A 355 18.10 -1.58 -10.06
N GLY A 356 16.96 -1.97 -9.44
CA GLY A 356 16.63 -3.35 -9.10
C GLY A 356 17.11 -3.81 -7.71
N ILE A 357 17.74 -2.93 -6.92
CA ILE A 357 18.17 -3.28 -5.55
C ILE A 357 16.95 -3.29 -4.63
N ARG A 358 16.70 -4.44 -4.01
CA ARG A 358 15.63 -4.67 -3.03
C ARG A 358 16.21 -4.87 -1.63
N ALA A 359 15.86 -3.98 -0.71
CA ALA A 359 16.26 -3.97 0.69
C ALA A 359 15.04 -4.14 1.60
N ILE A 360 15.17 -4.91 2.67
CA ILE A 360 14.14 -5.15 3.68
C ILE A 360 14.50 -4.36 4.93
N GLY A 361 13.52 -3.82 5.62
CA GLY A 361 13.77 -2.92 6.73
C GLY A 361 12.60 -2.65 7.64
N THR A 362 12.80 -1.70 8.54
CA THR A 362 11.77 -1.18 9.44
C THR A 362 11.75 0.34 9.45
N VAL A 363 10.57 0.90 9.71
CA VAL A 363 10.40 2.34 9.91
C VAL A 363 10.98 2.73 11.26
N LEU A 364 11.99 3.59 11.27
CA LEU A 364 12.53 4.17 12.51
C LEU A 364 11.67 5.36 12.96
N VAL A 365 11.33 6.23 12.01
CA VAL A 365 10.52 7.43 12.20
C VAL A 365 9.72 7.66 10.92
N CYS A 366 8.45 7.99 11.04
CA CYS A 366 7.62 8.41 9.92
C CYS A 366 6.80 9.63 10.32
N GLU A 367 7.23 10.80 9.82
CA GLU A 367 6.64 12.09 10.16
C GLU A 367 6.35 12.88 8.90
N ASP A 368 5.09 13.28 8.72
CA ASP A 368 4.64 14.07 7.57
C ASP A 368 5.01 13.42 6.22
N PHE A 369 5.89 14.05 5.46
CA PHE A 369 6.42 13.53 4.19
C PHE A 369 7.87 13.07 4.33
N GLU A 370 8.38 12.86 5.53
CA GLU A 370 9.73 12.38 5.77
C GLU A 370 9.68 11.04 6.51
N MET A 371 10.50 10.09 6.05
CA MET A 371 10.56 8.75 6.60
C MET A 371 12.00 8.33 6.77
N ILE A 372 12.35 7.92 7.99
CA ILE A 372 13.63 7.33 8.31
C ILE A 372 13.46 5.82 8.39
N LEU A 373 14.27 5.09 7.61
CA LEU A 373 14.22 3.64 7.47
C LEU A 373 15.54 3.02 7.91
N LEU A 374 15.44 1.86 8.56
CA LEU A 374 16.55 0.93 8.80
C LEU A 374 16.45 -0.19 7.77
N LEU A 375 17.46 -0.36 6.91
CA LEU A 375 17.45 -1.31 5.80
C LEU A 375 18.57 -2.34 5.94
N ASP A 376 18.38 -3.59 5.50
CA ASP A 376 19.37 -4.67 5.54
C ASP A 376 20.45 -4.60 4.43
N LYS A 377 20.28 -3.67 3.47
CA LYS A 377 21.19 -3.50 2.33
C LYS A 377 21.50 -2.03 2.06
N ASP A 378 22.69 -1.81 1.50
CA ASP A 378 23.17 -0.50 1.08
C ASP A 378 22.50 -0.10 -0.25
N LEU A 379 21.87 1.07 -0.26
CA LEU A 379 21.25 1.69 -1.45
C LEU A 379 22.10 2.84 -2.03
N ASN A 380 23.39 2.94 -1.67
CA ASN A 380 24.31 4.04 -1.97
C ASN A 380 24.11 5.30 -1.10
N ASP A 381 25.01 6.29 -1.22
CA ASP A 381 24.99 7.52 -0.41
C ASP A 381 23.75 8.41 -0.66
N LYS A 382 23.23 8.40 -1.88
CA LYS A 382 22.03 9.14 -2.29
C LYS A 382 21.16 8.29 -3.20
N VAL A 383 19.85 8.37 -2.98
CA VAL A 383 18.82 7.68 -3.77
C VAL A 383 17.85 8.73 -4.29
N ASN A 384 17.87 9.01 -5.59
CA ASN A 384 16.99 10.04 -6.17
C ASN A 384 15.51 9.67 -5.98
N SER A 385 15.17 8.39 -6.24
CA SER A 385 13.83 7.84 -6.02
C SER A 385 13.88 6.33 -5.81
N ALA A 386 12.95 5.81 -5.03
CA ALA A 386 12.72 4.38 -4.80
C ALA A 386 11.23 4.11 -4.56
N HIS A 387 10.83 2.84 -4.55
CA HIS A 387 9.50 2.41 -4.14
C HIS A 387 9.55 1.77 -2.76
N LEU A 388 8.79 2.33 -1.84
CA LEU A 388 8.51 1.76 -0.54
C LEU A 388 7.26 0.87 -0.63
N MET A 389 7.40 -0.36 -0.17
CA MET A 389 6.31 -1.29 0.10
C MET A 389 6.25 -1.50 1.60
N VAL A 390 5.06 -1.37 2.16
CA VAL A 390 4.82 -1.64 3.58
C VAL A 390 4.30 -3.07 3.67
N GLU A 391 4.53 -3.75 4.79
CA GLU A 391 3.90 -5.02 5.09
C GLU A 391 2.72 -4.90 6.11
N PRO A 392 1.57 -4.22 5.82
CA PRO A 392 0.47 -4.04 6.78
C PRO A 392 -0.23 -5.34 7.18
N TRP A 393 -0.42 -6.26 6.25
CA TRP A 393 0.18 -7.57 6.43
C TRP A 393 0.05 -8.26 7.80
N LYS A 394 1.16 -8.19 8.51
CA LYS A 394 1.42 -8.85 9.79
C LYS A 394 0.42 -8.40 10.87
N LEU A 395 0.01 -7.13 10.87
CA LEU A 395 -1.00 -6.63 11.81
C LEU A 395 -2.35 -7.29 11.59
N LEU A 396 -2.74 -7.48 10.33
CA LEU A 396 -3.99 -8.13 9.96
C LEU A 396 -3.97 -9.63 10.28
N GLU A 397 -2.80 -10.28 10.17
CA GLU A 397 -2.66 -11.68 10.59
C GLU A 397 -2.80 -11.86 12.10
N VAL A 398 -2.18 -10.99 12.89
CA VAL A 398 -2.35 -11.02 14.36
C VAL A 398 -3.81 -10.76 14.73
N LEU A 399 -4.46 -9.83 14.02
CA LEU A 399 -5.88 -9.55 14.21
C LEU A 399 -6.77 -10.77 13.87
N ASP A 400 -6.50 -11.45 12.75
CA ASP A 400 -7.20 -12.67 12.35
C ASP A 400 -7.06 -13.74 13.44
N LYS A 401 -5.84 -13.95 13.95
CA LYS A 401 -5.58 -14.89 15.05
C LYS A 401 -6.38 -14.55 16.31
N LYS A 402 -6.43 -13.28 16.72
CA LYS A 402 -7.14 -12.85 17.95
C LYS A 402 -8.64 -13.09 17.89
N ILE A 403 -9.26 -12.98 16.72
CA ILE A 403 -10.70 -13.20 16.58
C ILE A 403 -11.04 -14.70 16.62
N HIS A 404 -10.13 -15.56 16.14
CA HIS A 404 -10.28 -17.02 16.26
C HIS A 404 -9.93 -17.55 17.65
N SER A 405 -9.19 -16.81 18.47
CA SER A 405 -8.85 -17.21 19.84
C SER A 405 -9.88 -16.74 20.88
N LEU A 406 -11.04 -16.24 20.46
CA LEU A 406 -12.09 -15.80 21.39
C LEU A 406 -12.65 -16.98 22.18
N ASN A 407 -12.76 -16.79 23.50
CA ASN A 407 -13.28 -17.78 24.43
C ASN A 407 -14.59 -17.27 25.04
N SER A 408 -15.65 -18.07 24.98
CA SER A 408 -16.99 -17.69 25.46
C SER A 408 -17.09 -17.40 26.94
N ASN A 409 -16.24 -18.04 27.75
CA ASN A 409 -16.22 -17.84 29.19
C ASN A 409 -15.47 -16.57 29.60
N ILE A 410 -14.50 -16.12 28.78
CA ILE A 410 -13.61 -15.00 29.09
C ILE A 410 -14.05 -13.73 28.36
N ASN A 411 -14.31 -13.81 27.06
CA ASN A 411 -14.53 -12.66 26.17
C ASN A 411 -16.03 -12.37 25.96
N LYS A 412 -16.79 -12.30 27.06
CA LYS A 412 -18.26 -12.16 27.06
C LYS A 412 -18.75 -10.96 26.26
N LEU A 413 -18.11 -9.79 26.43
CA LEU A 413 -18.52 -8.55 25.75
C LEU A 413 -18.25 -8.60 24.24
N ALA A 414 -17.13 -9.18 23.80
CA ALA A 414 -16.83 -9.36 22.38
C ALA A 414 -17.88 -10.24 21.69
N ILE A 415 -18.28 -11.33 22.34
CA ILE A 415 -19.30 -12.25 21.80
C ILE A 415 -20.68 -11.60 21.82
N LYS A 416 -21.02 -10.85 22.86
CA LYS A 416 -22.29 -10.09 22.91
C LYS A 416 -22.43 -9.11 21.75
N ILE A 417 -21.36 -8.40 21.37
CA ILE A 417 -21.34 -7.52 20.18
C ILE A 417 -21.68 -8.30 18.92
N ILE A 418 -21.15 -9.51 18.76
CA ILE A 418 -21.31 -10.34 17.57
C ILE A 418 -22.71 -10.98 17.53
N GLU A 419 -23.20 -11.53 18.64
CA GLU A 419 -24.43 -12.31 18.66
C GLU A 419 -25.70 -11.48 18.79
N GLU A 420 -25.66 -10.44 19.62
CA GLU A 420 -26.82 -9.61 19.96
C GLU A 420 -26.82 -8.30 19.19
N GLY A 421 -25.64 -7.68 18.99
CA GLY A 421 -25.52 -6.31 18.49
C GLY A 421 -26.39 -5.99 17.26
N PRO A 422 -26.18 -6.64 16.11
CA PRO A 422 -26.98 -6.38 14.91
C PRO A 422 -28.49 -6.65 15.07
N LYS A 423 -28.88 -7.56 15.98
CA LYS A 423 -30.29 -7.97 16.19
C LYS A 423 -31.07 -6.98 17.05
N LEU A 424 -30.38 -6.14 17.80
CA LEU A 424 -30.97 -5.18 18.73
C LEU A 424 -31.42 -3.88 18.04
N SER A 425 -30.99 -3.63 16.79
CA SER A 425 -31.44 -2.47 16.03
C SER A 425 -32.94 -2.54 15.73
N THR A 426 -33.61 -1.39 15.70
CA THR A 426 -35.05 -1.30 15.42
C THR A 426 -35.31 -0.28 14.32
N ASN A 427 -36.45 -0.37 13.65
CA ASN A 427 -36.90 0.63 12.67
C ASN A 427 -37.35 1.98 13.30
N LYS A 428 -37.10 2.20 14.59
CA LYS A 428 -37.45 3.46 15.27
C LYS A 428 -36.49 4.58 14.85
N ASP A 429 -37.02 5.80 14.78
CA ASP A 429 -36.28 6.99 14.39
C ASP A 429 -35.13 7.30 15.38
N ILE A 430 -33.97 7.70 14.83
CA ILE A 430 -32.77 8.15 15.56
C ILE A 430 -33.06 9.32 16.51
N ASP A 431 -34.12 10.09 16.26
CA ASP A 431 -34.55 11.19 17.12
C ASP A 431 -34.84 10.76 18.57
N ASN A 432 -35.18 9.49 18.79
CA ASN A 432 -35.47 8.91 20.11
C ASN A 432 -34.22 8.46 20.89
N VAL A 433 -33.03 8.59 20.30
CA VAL A 433 -31.77 8.21 20.97
C VAL A 433 -31.54 9.13 22.19
N PRO A 434 -31.15 8.58 23.35
CA PRO A 434 -30.76 9.39 24.51
C PRO A 434 -29.66 10.39 24.15
N LYS A 435 -29.78 11.63 24.62
CA LYS A 435 -28.91 12.75 24.22
C LYS A 435 -28.20 13.37 25.43
N GLY A 436 -26.93 13.73 25.25
CA GLY A 436 -26.12 14.46 26.23
C GLY A 436 -25.16 13.61 27.06
N GLN A 437 -24.22 14.26 27.76
CA GLN A 437 -23.20 13.58 28.55
C GLN A 437 -23.78 12.81 29.75
N ASP A 438 -24.79 13.37 30.43
CA ASP A 438 -25.47 12.70 31.56
C ASP A 438 -26.24 11.44 31.11
N ALA A 439 -26.70 11.41 29.86
CA ALA A 439 -27.29 10.21 29.29
C ALA A 439 -26.25 9.10 29.09
N VAL A 440 -25.02 9.44 28.71
CA VAL A 440 -23.91 8.48 28.62
C VAL A 440 -23.59 7.92 30.01
N GLU A 441 -23.54 8.75 31.04
CA GLU A 441 -23.24 8.30 32.40
C GLU A 441 -24.30 7.33 32.95
N ARG A 442 -25.59 7.65 32.78
CA ARG A 442 -26.68 6.75 33.15
C ARG A 442 -26.61 5.41 32.39
N LYS A 443 -26.27 5.46 31.10
CA LYS A 443 -26.09 4.28 30.25
C LYS A 443 -24.93 3.41 30.73
N MET A 444 -23.81 4.03 31.11
CA MET A 444 -22.64 3.31 31.63
C MET A 444 -22.92 2.62 32.98
N GLU A 445 -23.90 3.11 33.74
CA GLU A 445 -24.36 2.47 34.98
C GLU A 445 -25.23 1.24 34.66
N SER A 446 -26.20 1.37 33.74
CA SER A 446 -27.14 0.29 33.41
C SER A 446 -26.59 -0.78 32.47
N ASP A 447 -25.80 -0.40 31.47
CA ASP A 447 -25.47 -1.22 30.31
C ASP A 447 -23.99 -1.61 30.32
N ASP A 448 -23.67 -2.81 29.87
CA ASP A 448 -22.30 -3.33 29.74
C ASP A 448 -21.58 -2.84 28.47
N ILE A 449 -22.33 -2.58 27.41
CA ILE A 449 -21.84 -2.02 26.15
C ILE A 449 -22.54 -0.69 25.90
N VAL A 450 -21.76 0.36 25.67
CA VAL A 450 -22.28 1.68 25.31
C VAL A 450 -21.58 2.17 24.06
N THR A 451 -22.39 2.60 23.09
CA THR A 451 -21.92 3.21 21.84
C THR A 451 -22.30 4.69 21.85
N VAL A 452 -21.32 5.57 21.78
CA VAL A 452 -21.49 7.01 21.77
C VAL A 452 -21.30 7.53 20.36
N TRP A 453 -22.37 8.10 19.80
CA TRP A 453 -22.30 8.96 18.64
C TRP A 453 -21.89 10.37 19.09
N GLY A 454 -20.63 10.73 18.81
CA GLY A 454 -20.06 12.01 19.18
C GLY A 454 -19.69 12.86 17.97
N PRO A 455 -20.61 13.67 17.43
CA PRO A 455 -20.29 14.69 16.42
C PRO A 455 -19.14 15.64 16.83
N PRO A 456 -18.56 16.41 15.89
CA PRO A 456 -17.47 17.34 16.15
C PRO A 456 -17.79 18.37 17.23
N GLY A 457 -16.82 18.63 18.11
CA GLY A 457 -16.95 19.65 19.15
C GLY A 457 -17.85 19.28 20.33
N THR A 458 -18.43 18.08 20.38
CA THR A 458 -19.39 17.68 21.42
C THR A 458 -18.76 17.20 22.74
N GLY A 459 -17.42 17.19 22.81
CA GLY A 459 -16.68 16.88 24.03
C GLY A 459 -16.41 15.39 24.27
N LYS A 460 -16.31 14.56 23.22
CA LYS A 460 -15.93 13.13 23.30
C LYS A 460 -14.78 12.87 24.28
N THR A 461 -13.64 13.53 24.05
CA THR A 461 -12.42 13.41 24.86
C THR A 461 -12.64 13.79 26.31
N TYR A 462 -13.39 14.87 26.56
CA TYR A 462 -13.74 15.32 27.92
C TYR A 462 -14.62 14.29 28.64
N MET A 463 -15.64 13.78 27.94
CA MET A 463 -16.56 12.76 28.46
C MET A 463 -15.81 11.47 28.81
N MET A 464 -14.94 10.97 27.91
CA MET A 464 -14.11 9.79 28.18
C MET A 464 -13.20 9.99 29.39
N ALA A 465 -12.57 11.17 29.51
CA ALA A 465 -11.73 11.49 30.66
C ALA A 465 -12.52 11.53 31.97
N LYS A 466 -13.74 12.07 31.96
CA LYS A 466 -14.65 12.09 33.12
C LYS A 466 -15.04 10.68 33.55
N ILE A 467 -15.35 9.79 32.61
CA ILE A 467 -15.63 8.37 32.88
C ILE A 467 -14.39 7.67 33.43
N ALA A 468 -13.23 7.82 32.79
CA ALA A 468 -11.97 7.26 33.28
C ALA A 468 -11.70 7.69 34.73
N LYS A 469 -11.86 8.97 35.07
CA LYS A 469 -11.70 9.47 36.45
C LYS A 469 -12.61 8.73 37.44
N LYS A 470 -13.88 8.48 37.11
CA LYS A 470 -14.82 7.73 37.97
C LYS A 470 -14.31 6.32 38.26
N TYR A 471 -13.80 5.62 37.24
CA TYR A 471 -13.22 4.27 37.39
C TYR A 471 -11.89 4.29 38.15
N ILE A 472 -11.05 5.31 37.94
CA ILE A 472 -9.79 5.50 38.68
C ILE A 472 -10.08 5.59 40.18
N LEU A 473 -11.07 6.42 40.57
CA LEU A 473 -11.49 6.62 41.95
C LEU A 473 -12.07 5.35 42.60
N GLN A 474 -12.65 4.46 41.80
CA GLN A 474 -13.13 3.14 42.23
C GLN A 474 -12.02 2.08 42.29
N ASN A 475 -10.76 2.46 42.07
CA ASN A 475 -9.61 1.56 41.97
C ASN A 475 -9.75 0.49 40.87
N LYS A 476 -10.52 0.79 39.82
CA LYS A 476 -10.71 -0.09 38.65
C LYS A 476 -9.71 0.20 37.55
N SER A 477 -9.42 -0.82 36.76
CA SER A 477 -8.50 -0.76 35.63
C SER A 477 -9.17 -0.23 34.36
N VAL A 478 -8.48 0.64 33.61
CA VAL A 478 -9.00 1.29 32.40
C VAL A 478 -8.00 1.18 31.26
N LEU A 479 -8.45 0.72 30.10
CA LEU A 479 -7.69 0.75 28.85
C LEU A 479 -8.33 1.73 27.87
N ILE A 480 -7.55 2.67 27.37
CA ILE A 480 -7.96 3.66 26.38
C ILE A 480 -7.22 3.38 25.08
N VAL A 481 -7.98 3.06 24.03
CA VAL A 481 -7.44 2.77 22.70
C VAL A 481 -8.00 3.69 21.62
N SER A 482 -7.19 3.95 20.60
CA SER A 482 -7.63 4.63 19.37
C SER A 482 -6.76 4.25 18.18
N HIS A 483 -7.16 4.65 16.98
CA HIS A 483 -6.39 4.48 15.75
C HIS A 483 -5.16 5.38 15.66
N SER A 484 -5.21 6.56 16.28
CA SER A 484 -4.16 7.57 16.16
C SER A 484 -3.53 7.88 17.51
N ASN A 485 -2.22 8.18 17.50
CA ASN A 485 -1.53 8.65 18.71
C ASN A 485 -2.14 9.96 19.24
N VAL A 486 -2.55 10.87 18.35
CA VAL A 486 -3.13 12.18 18.72
C VAL A 486 -4.41 12.03 19.53
N SER A 487 -5.30 11.11 19.13
CA SER A 487 -6.55 10.84 19.85
C SER A 487 -6.28 10.29 21.26
N VAL A 488 -5.36 9.34 21.38
CA VAL A 488 -4.97 8.77 22.69
C VAL A 488 -4.35 9.83 23.59
N ASP A 489 -3.43 10.64 23.04
CA ASP A 489 -2.75 11.72 23.77
C ASP A 489 -3.77 12.73 24.30
N GLY A 490 -4.77 13.10 23.49
CA GLY A 490 -5.83 14.01 23.88
C GLY A 490 -6.64 13.51 25.08
N VAL A 491 -7.02 12.23 25.10
CA VAL A 491 -7.78 11.65 26.22
C VAL A 491 -6.91 11.54 27.47
N ILE A 492 -5.69 11.00 27.35
CA ILE A 492 -4.80 10.81 28.51
C ILE A 492 -4.39 12.14 29.13
N LYS A 493 -4.06 13.15 28.31
CA LYS A 493 -3.79 14.51 28.80
C LYS A 493 -4.95 15.03 29.63
N LYS A 494 -6.18 14.86 29.13
CA LYS A 494 -7.36 15.33 29.85
C LYS A 494 -7.62 14.56 31.15
N VAL A 495 -7.35 13.25 31.16
CA VAL A 495 -7.39 12.45 32.40
C VAL A 495 -6.37 12.99 33.40
N VAL A 496 -5.11 13.19 32.99
CA VAL A 496 -4.04 13.73 33.83
C VAL A 496 -4.42 15.10 34.41
N ASP A 497 -4.96 16.00 33.59
CA ASP A 497 -5.43 17.32 34.05
C ASP A 497 -6.54 17.18 35.12
N MET A 498 -7.48 16.25 34.93
CA MET A 498 -8.61 16.05 35.85
C MET A 498 -8.23 15.36 37.17
N VAL A 499 -7.07 14.70 37.23
CA VAL A 499 -6.52 14.05 38.42
C VAL A 499 -5.27 14.76 38.95
N ALA A 500 -5.00 15.99 38.51
CA ALA A 500 -3.81 16.74 38.92
C ALA A 500 -3.70 16.92 40.44
N ASP A 501 -4.84 17.06 41.12
CA ASP A 501 -4.93 17.15 42.59
C ASP A 501 -4.57 15.83 43.30
N MET A 502 -4.51 14.72 42.56
CA MET A 502 -4.20 13.37 43.04
C MET A 502 -2.76 13.00 42.66
N GLN A 503 -1.78 13.84 43.02
CA GLN A 503 -0.37 13.70 42.61
C GLN A 503 0.22 12.30 42.86
N ASP A 504 -0.24 11.59 43.88
CA ASP A 504 0.20 10.24 44.21
C ASP A 504 -0.09 9.25 43.07
N TYR A 505 -1.26 9.32 42.43
CA TYR A 505 -1.60 8.40 41.33
C TYR A 505 -0.64 8.55 40.15
N LEU A 506 -0.20 9.77 39.86
CA LEU A 506 0.78 10.05 38.82
C LEU A 506 2.19 9.58 39.26
N LYS A 507 2.64 9.95 40.46
CA LYS A 507 3.99 9.59 40.98
C LYS A 507 4.21 8.08 41.12
N TYR A 508 3.16 7.31 41.35
CA TYR A 508 3.20 5.84 41.41
C TYR A 508 3.00 5.17 40.05
N GLY A 509 2.88 5.94 38.95
CA GLY A 509 2.74 5.38 37.60
C GLY A 509 1.44 4.64 37.37
N LYS A 510 0.36 5.05 38.06
CA LYS A 510 -0.96 4.42 37.86
C LYS A 510 -1.59 4.79 36.53
N ILE A 511 -1.18 5.88 35.90
CA ILE A 511 -1.73 6.35 34.62
C ILE A 511 -0.58 6.49 33.63
N LEU A 512 -0.51 5.62 32.62
CA LEU A 512 0.60 5.59 31.66
C LEU A 512 0.10 5.63 30.20
N ARG A 513 0.68 6.55 29.43
CA ARG A 513 0.61 6.59 27.97
C ARG A 513 1.76 5.76 27.40
N VAL A 514 1.42 4.71 26.64
CA VAL A 514 2.36 3.72 26.10
C VAL A 514 2.53 3.87 24.59
N GLY A 515 3.77 4.03 24.13
CA GLY A 515 4.09 4.27 22.72
C GLY A 515 4.45 5.73 22.42
N TYR A 516 4.52 6.09 21.15
CA TYR A 516 4.91 7.43 20.72
C TYR A 516 3.87 8.48 21.11
N VAL A 517 4.33 9.62 21.62
CA VAL A 517 3.49 10.74 22.08
C VAL A 517 3.75 11.95 21.19
N ARG A 518 2.70 12.48 20.56
CA ARG A 518 2.74 13.66 19.70
C ARG A 518 2.46 14.97 20.45
N ASP A 519 1.70 14.92 21.54
CA ASP A 519 1.44 16.13 22.34
C ASP A 519 2.68 16.56 23.14
N ASP A 520 3.20 17.76 22.87
CA ASP A 520 4.43 18.27 23.51
C ASP A 520 4.35 18.34 25.04
N LYS A 521 3.19 18.71 25.60
CA LYS A 521 3.02 18.82 27.06
C LYS A 521 3.04 17.44 27.70
N LEU A 522 2.35 16.48 27.08
CA LEU A 522 2.33 15.10 27.54
C LEU A 522 3.70 14.44 27.36
N ALA A 523 4.38 14.66 26.23
CA ALA A 523 5.71 14.12 25.94
C ALA A 523 6.78 14.59 26.94
N LYS A 524 6.62 15.79 27.51
CA LYS A 524 7.49 16.33 28.56
C LYS A 524 7.07 15.94 29.98
N ASN A 525 5.91 15.32 30.16
CA ASN A 525 5.43 14.93 31.47
C ASN A 525 6.26 13.75 32.00
N PRO A 526 6.88 13.86 33.19
CA PRO A 526 7.76 12.82 33.73
C PRO A 526 7.02 11.58 34.23
N TYR A 527 5.71 11.68 34.50
CA TYR A 527 4.95 10.63 35.17
C TYR A 527 3.81 10.03 34.33
N ALA A 528 3.36 10.74 33.29
CA ALA A 528 2.21 10.31 32.48
C ALA A 528 2.61 9.48 31.25
N THR A 529 3.86 9.51 30.80
CA THR A 529 4.35 8.65 29.71
C THR A 529 5.14 7.49 30.29
N SER A 530 4.90 6.29 29.79
CA SER A 530 5.58 5.08 30.27
C SER A 530 7.10 5.17 30.09
N PHE A 531 7.57 5.75 28.99
CA PHE A 531 9.00 5.97 28.74
C PHE A 531 9.64 6.92 29.77
N ASN A 532 9.07 8.12 29.98
CA ASN A 532 9.64 9.07 30.95
C ASN A 532 9.47 8.58 32.39
N TYR A 533 8.36 7.90 32.69
CA TYR A 533 8.14 7.31 34.01
C TYR A 533 9.23 6.26 34.31
N THR A 534 9.55 5.41 33.33
CA THR A 534 10.64 4.44 33.46
C THR A 534 11.98 5.13 33.67
N LEU A 535 12.28 6.20 32.90
CA LEU A 535 13.48 7.01 33.12
C LEU A 535 13.53 7.62 34.52
N SER A 536 12.39 8.06 35.07
CA SER A 536 12.31 8.64 36.42
C SER A 536 12.58 7.63 37.54
N LYS A 537 12.49 6.32 37.25
CA LYS A 537 12.82 5.24 38.20
C LYS A 537 14.22 4.68 37.97
N CYS A 538 14.82 4.92 36.80
CA CYS A 538 16.14 4.46 36.42
C CYS A 538 17.11 5.64 36.22
N ASP A 539 17.60 6.20 37.33
CA ASP A 539 18.52 7.35 37.34
C ASP A 539 19.77 7.16 36.46
N SER A 540 20.29 5.93 36.35
CA SER A 540 21.45 5.61 35.51
C SER A 540 21.16 5.87 34.03
N TYR A 541 20.05 5.34 33.51
CA TYR A 541 19.64 5.53 32.11
C TYR A 541 19.24 6.98 31.83
N ALA A 542 18.57 7.65 32.76
CA ALA A 542 18.21 9.06 32.62
C ALA A 542 19.45 9.97 32.48
N ARG A 543 20.48 9.77 33.32
CA ARG A 543 21.73 10.53 33.25
C ARG A 543 22.47 10.28 31.93
N GLN A 544 22.62 9.02 31.53
CA GLN A 544 23.30 8.66 30.28
C GLN A 544 22.56 9.24 29.06
N LEU A 545 21.23 9.11 29.01
CA LEU A 545 20.43 9.64 27.90
C LEU A 545 20.53 11.16 27.82
N ASN A 546 20.42 11.88 28.94
CA ASN A 546 20.55 13.34 28.98
C ASN A 546 21.94 13.81 28.52
N GLN A 547 23.00 13.14 28.94
CA GLN A 547 24.37 13.43 28.50
C GLN A 547 24.54 13.22 26.99
N LEU A 548 24.01 12.13 26.45
CA LEU A 548 24.10 11.82 25.02
C LEU A 548 23.25 12.76 24.18
N VAL A 549 22.03 13.10 24.62
CA VAL A 549 21.16 14.07 23.94
C VAL A 549 21.78 15.47 23.93
N ALA A 550 22.34 15.92 25.06
CA ALA A 550 23.07 17.19 25.11
C ALA A 550 24.28 17.19 24.16
N LYS A 551 25.04 16.09 24.13
CA LYS A 551 26.17 15.92 23.20
C LYS A 551 25.73 15.90 21.73
N ARG A 552 24.61 15.25 21.42
CA ARG A 552 24.01 15.26 20.07
C ARG A 552 23.61 16.67 19.65
N ASP A 553 22.96 17.41 20.53
CA ASP A 553 22.48 18.76 20.23
C ASP A 553 23.65 19.74 20.07
N GLU A 554 24.72 19.58 20.85
CA GLU A 554 25.98 20.31 20.68
C GLU A 554 26.61 20.04 19.30
N LEU A 555 26.68 18.78 18.87
CA LEU A 555 27.20 18.39 17.55
C LEU A 555 26.31 18.90 16.41
N ARG A 556 25.00 18.98 16.62
CA ARG A 556 24.03 19.55 15.68
C ARG A 556 24.22 21.05 15.51
N MET A 557 24.43 21.79 16.60
CA MET A 557 24.71 23.24 16.58
C MET A 557 26.04 23.56 15.90
N LYS A 558 27.02 22.65 15.98
CA LYS A 558 28.32 22.75 15.28
C LYS A 558 28.26 22.32 13.80
N ASN A 559 27.08 22.09 13.22
CA ASN A 559 26.88 21.57 11.85
C ASN A 559 27.63 20.25 11.55
N LYS A 560 27.97 19.46 12.57
CA LYS A 560 28.70 18.17 12.45
C LYS A 560 27.76 16.96 12.33
N LYS A 561 26.59 17.13 11.69
CA LYS A 561 25.61 16.04 11.48
C LYS A 561 26.16 14.83 10.71
N LYS A 562 27.27 14.99 9.97
CA LYS A 562 27.93 13.93 9.19
C LYS A 562 29.20 13.39 9.86
N SER A 563 29.44 13.69 11.14
CA SER A 563 30.65 13.26 11.85
C SER A 563 30.49 11.86 12.46
N LYS A 564 31.59 11.10 12.52
CA LYS A 564 31.62 9.76 13.15
C LYS A 564 31.16 9.80 14.63
N GLU A 565 31.52 10.88 15.34
CA GLU A 565 31.11 11.10 16.72
C GLU A 565 29.59 11.33 16.88
N TYR A 566 28.94 11.97 15.90
CA TYR A 566 27.48 12.14 15.90
C TYR A 566 26.76 10.79 15.79
N ASN A 567 27.25 9.92 14.90
CA ASN A 567 26.65 8.59 14.69
C ASN A 567 26.85 7.68 15.91
N GLU A 568 28.03 7.71 16.54
CA GLU A 568 28.28 6.96 17.79
C GLU A 568 27.35 7.41 18.93
N VAL A 569 27.04 8.70 19.01
CA VAL A 569 26.09 9.24 20.01
C VAL A 569 24.66 8.79 19.71
N GLU A 570 24.21 8.84 18.45
CA GLU A 570 22.88 8.34 18.04
C GLU A 570 22.72 6.84 18.31
N HIS A 571 23.74 6.03 18.03
CA HIS A 571 23.72 4.59 18.32
C HIS A 571 23.54 4.32 19.82
N LYS A 572 24.31 5.00 20.68
CA LYS A 572 24.19 4.86 22.15
C LYS A 572 22.82 5.33 22.66
N ILE A 573 22.27 6.41 22.08
CA ILE A 573 20.91 6.87 22.40
C ILE A 573 19.89 5.76 22.07
N LYS A 574 20.04 5.12 20.92
CA LYS A 574 19.15 4.03 20.48
C LYS A 574 19.24 2.81 21.38
N GLU A 575 20.44 2.39 21.77
CA GLU A 575 20.65 1.27 22.71
C GLU A 575 19.98 1.55 24.06
N ILE A 576 20.23 2.72 24.66
CA ILE A 576 19.62 3.09 25.95
C ILE A 576 18.11 3.15 25.82
N ARG A 577 17.57 3.72 24.74
CA ARG A 577 16.12 3.72 24.49
C ARG A 577 15.54 2.31 24.41
N SER A 578 16.26 1.36 23.82
CA SER A 578 15.85 -0.05 23.75
C SER A 578 15.81 -0.69 25.14
N GLU A 579 16.83 -0.47 25.96
CA GLU A 579 16.87 -0.98 27.34
C GLU A 579 15.76 -0.38 28.21
N VAL A 580 15.51 0.93 28.07
CA VAL A 580 14.39 1.60 28.75
C VAL A 580 13.05 0.98 28.33
N ARG A 581 12.84 0.66 27.04
CA ARG A 581 11.63 -0.01 26.55
C ARG A 581 11.47 -1.43 27.10
N LYS A 582 12.55 -2.16 27.41
CA LYS A 582 12.46 -3.48 28.07
C LYS A 582 11.96 -3.34 29.50
N GLU A 583 12.48 -2.36 30.24
CA GLU A 583 12.07 -2.08 31.61
C GLU A 583 10.65 -1.51 31.69
N GLU A 584 10.22 -0.75 30.69
CA GLU A 584 8.89 -0.14 30.56
C GLU A 584 7.75 -1.14 30.83
N ARG A 585 7.88 -2.37 30.33
CA ARG A 585 6.86 -3.42 30.48
C ARG A 585 6.49 -3.69 31.93
N LYS A 586 7.46 -3.66 32.85
CA LYS A 586 7.25 -3.93 34.29
C LYS A 586 6.31 -2.91 34.92
N TYR A 587 6.41 -1.65 34.49
CA TYR A 587 5.59 -0.56 35.01
C TYR A 587 4.22 -0.52 34.34
N VAL A 588 4.16 -0.75 33.03
CA VAL A 588 2.90 -0.79 32.27
C VAL A 588 1.98 -1.91 32.75
N GLN A 589 2.51 -3.09 33.06
CA GLN A 589 1.72 -4.20 33.60
C GLN A 589 1.03 -3.86 34.93
N ARG A 590 1.61 -2.94 35.73
CA ARG A 590 1.06 -2.52 37.04
C ARG A 590 0.19 -1.26 36.96
N ALA A 591 0.19 -0.57 35.82
CA ALA A 591 -0.58 0.65 35.65
C ALA A 591 -2.08 0.36 35.74
N GLN A 592 -2.82 1.25 36.40
CA GLN A 592 -4.27 1.20 36.52
C GLN A 592 -4.95 1.68 35.22
N VAL A 593 -4.42 2.73 34.61
CA VAL A 593 -4.90 3.30 33.35
C VAL A 593 -3.80 3.23 32.30
N ILE A 594 -4.13 2.66 31.14
CA ILE A 594 -3.22 2.56 30.00
C ILE A 594 -3.85 3.25 28.81
N GLY A 595 -3.15 4.20 28.20
CA GLY A 595 -3.48 4.76 26.89
C GLY A 595 -2.53 4.25 25.83
N THR A 596 -3.04 3.63 24.76
CA THR A 596 -2.20 3.13 23.65
C THR A 596 -2.98 3.09 22.34
N THR A 597 -2.31 2.89 21.20
CA THR A 597 -3.01 2.64 19.93
C THR A 597 -3.57 1.22 19.88
N ILE A 598 -4.64 1.02 19.11
CA ILE A 598 -5.24 -0.31 18.91
C ILE A 598 -4.23 -1.30 18.30
N SER A 599 -3.40 -0.87 17.35
CA SER A 599 -2.35 -1.73 16.77
C SER A 599 -1.40 -2.27 17.83
N LYS A 600 -0.99 -1.44 18.79
CA LYS A 600 -0.11 -1.87 19.87
C LYS A 600 -0.84 -2.77 20.88
N ALA A 601 -2.11 -2.47 21.20
CA ALA A 601 -2.93 -3.35 22.03
C ALA A 601 -3.17 -4.74 21.40
N THR A 602 -3.24 -4.80 20.07
CA THR A 602 -3.42 -6.05 19.33
C THR A 602 -2.14 -6.86 19.24
N VAL A 603 -0.97 -6.22 19.03
CA VAL A 603 0.29 -6.93 18.74
C VAL A 603 1.12 -7.25 19.98
N ASP A 604 1.08 -6.38 21.01
CA ASP A 604 1.98 -6.54 22.15
C ASP A 604 1.48 -7.67 23.08
N PRO A 605 2.27 -8.72 23.34
CA PRO A 605 1.87 -9.84 24.20
C PRO A 605 1.48 -9.43 25.62
N MET A 606 1.90 -8.23 26.08
CA MET A 606 1.51 -7.72 27.40
C MET A 606 0.00 -7.55 27.59
N PHE A 607 -0.77 -7.53 26.49
CA PHE A 607 -2.22 -7.43 26.51
C PHE A 607 -2.94 -8.77 26.28
N GLU A 608 -2.25 -9.87 25.92
CA GLU A 608 -2.92 -11.13 25.55
C GLU A 608 -3.69 -11.76 26.71
N GLU A 609 -3.13 -11.74 27.92
CA GLU A 609 -3.73 -12.38 29.11
C GLU A 609 -4.42 -11.39 30.07
N ARG A 610 -4.52 -10.11 29.69
CA ARG A 610 -4.99 -9.05 30.59
C ARG A 610 -6.34 -8.49 30.16
N GLN A 611 -7.34 -8.61 31.03
CA GLN A 611 -8.60 -7.88 30.89
C GLN A 611 -8.64 -6.63 31.79
N PHE A 612 -9.37 -5.61 31.34
CA PHE A 612 -9.57 -4.34 32.04
C PHE A 612 -11.04 -4.18 32.40
N ASP A 613 -11.33 -3.59 33.56
CA ASP A 613 -12.71 -3.39 34.00
C ASP A 613 -13.47 -2.49 33.02
N LEU A 614 -12.80 -1.49 32.46
CA LEU A 614 -13.31 -0.63 31.39
C LEU A 614 -12.32 -0.57 30.22
N VAL A 615 -12.80 -0.88 29.01
CA VAL A 615 -12.07 -0.54 27.78
C VAL A 615 -12.86 0.54 27.03
N MET A 616 -12.19 1.63 26.69
CA MET A 616 -12.76 2.73 25.90
C MET A 616 -12.01 2.84 24.57
N PHE A 617 -12.76 2.81 23.47
CA PHE A 617 -12.23 2.95 22.12
C PHE A 617 -12.71 4.27 21.52
N ASP A 618 -11.80 5.21 21.24
CA ASP A 618 -12.08 6.46 20.52
C ASP A 618 -11.83 6.35 19.00
N GLU A 619 -12.56 7.11 18.20
CA GLU A 619 -12.55 7.11 16.73
C GLU A 619 -12.92 5.74 16.11
N VAL A 620 -13.88 5.02 16.71
CA VAL A 620 -14.31 3.68 16.24
C VAL A 620 -14.86 3.65 14.82
N SER A 621 -15.26 4.79 14.25
CA SER A 621 -15.73 4.89 12.87
C SER A 621 -14.65 4.60 11.83
N MET A 622 -13.37 4.70 12.20
CA MET A 622 -12.25 4.37 11.31
C MET A 622 -11.75 2.92 11.46
N ALA A 623 -12.28 2.19 12.42
CA ALA A 623 -11.83 0.85 12.77
C ALA A 623 -12.53 -0.24 11.96
N TYR A 624 -11.77 -1.27 11.57
CA TYR A 624 -12.40 -2.51 11.16
C TYR A 624 -13.18 -3.10 12.33
N VAL A 625 -14.36 -3.65 12.08
CA VAL A 625 -15.15 -4.39 13.09
C VAL A 625 -14.30 -5.45 13.82
N PRO A 626 -13.46 -6.24 13.13
CA PRO A 626 -12.38 -7.03 13.72
C PRO A 626 -11.57 -6.38 14.85
N GLN A 627 -11.15 -5.12 14.68
CA GLN A 627 -10.35 -4.39 15.67
C GLN A 627 -11.19 -3.99 16.90
N ILE A 628 -12.47 -3.68 16.68
CA ILE A 628 -13.42 -3.40 17.77
C ILE A 628 -13.64 -4.67 18.59
N ILE A 629 -13.82 -5.83 17.94
CA ILE A 629 -13.96 -7.13 18.60
C ILE A 629 -12.70 -7.46 19.41
N ALA A 630 -11.50 -7.26 18.84
CA ALA A 630 -10.24 -7.47 19.53
C ALA A 630 -10.08 -6.55 20.76
N ALA A 631 -10.52 -5.29 20.67
CA ALA A 631 -10.53 -4.38 21.82
C ALA A 631 -11.55 -4.80 22.89
N ALA A 632 -12.75 -5.22 22.47
CA ALA A 632 -13.81 -5.69 23.37
C ALA A 632 -13.41 -6.98 24.10
N ALA A 633 -12.56 -7.82 23.50
CA ALA A 633 -12.03 -9.03 24.14
C ALA A 633 -11.17 -8.72 25.38
N LEU A 634 -10.56 -7.53 25.41
CA LEU A 634 -9.78 -7.02 26.55
C LEU A 634 -10.68 -6.42 27.65
N ALA A 635 -11.99 -6.33 27.45
CA ALA A 635 -12.93 -5.76 28.41
C ALA A 635 -13.55 -6.83 29.32
N LYS A 636 -13.57 -6.57 30.61
CA LYS A 636 -14.11 -7.45 31.65
C LYS A 636 -15.54 -7.07 32.04
N GLU A 637 -15.78 -5.80 32.36
CA GLU A 637 -17.09 -5.34 32.87
C GLU A 637 -17.81 -4.44 31.88
N LYS A 638 -17.11 -3.44 31.33
CA LYS A 638 -17.71 -2.43 30.45
C LYS A 638 -16.87 -2.18 29.19
N PHE A 639 -17.56 -1.97 28.07
CA PHE A 639 -16.97 -1.56 26.80
C PHE A 639 -17.64 -0.29 26.26
N LEU A 640 -16.83 0.75 26.00
CA LEU A 640 -17.30 2.05 25.50
C LEU A 640 -16.74 2.31 24.11
N CYS A 641 -17.61 2.31 23.10
CA CYS A 641 -17.30 2.71 21.73
C CYS A 641 -17.61 4.19 21.55
N VAL A 642 -16.65 5.01 21.13
CA VAL A 642 -16.84 6.44 20.88
C VAL A 642 -16.41 6.78 19.45
N GLY A 643 -17.30 7.37 18.66
CA GLY A 643 -16.99 7.72 17.29
C GLY A 643 -18.09 8.51 16.60
N ASP A 644 -17.92 8.72 15.29
CA ASP A 644 -18.90 9.42 14.47
C ASP A 644 -18.98 8.81 13.07
N PHE A 645 -20.06 8.07 12.81
CA PHE A 645 -20.32 7.46 11.50
C PHE A 645 -20.60 8.48 10.38
N ARG A 646 -20.73 9.77 10.69
CA ARG A 646 -20.75 10.86 9.70
C ARG A 646 -19.36 11.43 9.40
N GLN A 647 -18.31 10.89 10.02
CA GLN A 647 -16.90 11.16 9.69
C GLN A 647 -16.28 9.94 8.96
N LEU A 648 -14.95 9.93 8.81
CA LEU A 648 -14.26 8.96 7.95
C LEU A 648 -14.51 7.50 8.38
N ALA A 649 -14.68 6.65 7.35
CA ALA A 649 -14.88 5.21 7.46
C ALA A 649 -13.54 4.45 7.39
N PRO A 650 -13.51 3.14 7.70
CA PRO A 650 -12.32 2.32 7.49
C PRO A 650 -12.01 2.18 5.99
N ILE A 651 -10.72 2.06 5.65
CA ILE A 651 -10.24 1.99 4.26
C ILE A 651 -9.57 0.64 4.01
N SER A 652 -10.22 -0.23 3.23
CA SER A 652 -9.67 -1.48 2.72
C SER A 652 -9.09 -1.29 1.30
N GLN A 653 -7.92 -1.87 1.02
CA GLN A 653 -7.27 -1.75 -0.29
C GLN A 653 -7.76 -2.80 -1.28
N CYS A 654 -8.19 -3.98 -0.81
CA CYS A 654 -8.71 -5.05 -1.64
C CYS A 654 -10.18 -4.77 -2.02
N PRO A 655 -10.49 -4.67 -3.34
CA PRO A 655 -11.86 -4.48 -3.81
C PRO A 655 -12.83 -5.59 -3.39
N ASP A 656 -12.31 -6.80 -3.15
CA ASP A 656 -13.09 -7.99 -2.78
C ASP A 656 -13.29 -8.13 -1.26
N ALA A 657 -12.70 -7.24 -0.46
CA ALA A 657 -12.82 -7.19 1.00
C ALA A 657 -13.74 -6.02 1.44
N GLN A 658 -14.87 -5.82 0.73
CA GLN A 658 -15.80 -4.71 0.97
C GLN A 658 -16.37 -4.68 2.39
N VAL A 659 -16.54 -5.85 3.02
CA VAL A 659 -17.06 -5.99 4.38
C VAL A 659 -16.19 -5.24 5.39
N LEU A 660 -14.87 -5.14 5.16
CA LEU A 660 -13.95 -4.37 6.00
C LEU A 660 -14.16 -2.84 5.92
N GLN A 661 -14.86 -2.33 4.90
CA GLN A 661 -15.18 -0.90 4.77
C GLN A 661 -16.39 -0.50 5.61
N GLY A 662 -17.11 -1.45 6.23
CA GLY A 662 -18.17 -1.19 7.18
C GLY A 662 -17.59 -0.83 8.55
N ASP A 663 -18.03 0.30 9.11
CA ASP A 663 -17.72 0.66 10.50
C ASP A 663 -18.64 -0.06 11.49
N ILE A 664 -18.32 0.02 12.78
CA ILE A 664 -19.11 -0.61 13.85
C ILE A 664 -20.56 -0.14 13.88
N PHE A 665 -20.84 1.11 13.48
CA PHE A 665 -22.20 1.63 13.47
C PHE A 665 -23.03 1.01 12.34
N SER A 666 -22.41 0.80 11.18
CA SER A 666 -23.03 0.03 10.10
C SER A 666 -23.23 -1.45 10.48
N TYR A 667 -22.28 -2.06 11.19
CA TYR A 667 -22.42 -3.45 11.67
C TYR A 667 -23.57 -3.61 12.66
N LEU A 668 -23.69 -2.68 13.62
CA LEU A 668 -24.81 -2.62 14.57
C LEU A 668 -26.13 -2.16 13.94
N GLN A 669 -26.18 -1.98 12.61
CA GLN A 669 -27.36 -1.49 11.86
C GLN A 669 -27.91 -0.16 12.38
N ILE A 670 -27.03 0.69 12.94
CA ILE A 670 -27.36 2.09 13.32
C ILE A 670 -27.45 2.95 12.05
N VAL A 671 -26.66 2.62 11.03
CA VAL A 671 -26.67 3.30 9.73
C VAL A 671 -26.68 2.31 8.59
N ASP A 672 -27.62 2.46 7.64
CA ASP A 672 -27.65 1.63 6.44
C ASP A 672 -26.72 2.14 5.32
N LYS A 673 -26.60 1.37 4.24
CA LYS A 673 -25.79 1.75 3.06
C LYS A 673 -26.26 3.06 2.39
N ARG A 674 -27.51 3.47 2.59
CA ARG A 674 -28.10 4.70 2.04
C ARG A 674 -27.85 5.91 2.95
N GLY A 675 -27.34 5.70 4.17
CA GLY A 675 -27.07 6.75 5.15
C GLY A 675 -28.28 7.10 6.03
N ASN A 676 -29.33 6.28 6.03
CA ASN A 676 -30.44 6.40 7.00
C ASN A 676 -29.97 5.96 8.38
N MET A 677 -30.50 6.60 9.42
CA MET A 677 -30.07 6.39 10.80
C MET A 677 -31.20 5.75 11.61
N TYR A 678 -30.86 4.76 12.43
CA TYR A 678 -31.81 3.96 13.20
C TYR A 678 -31.45 3.96 14.68
N TRP A 679 -32.47 3.85 15.52
CA TRP A 679 -32.30 3.71 16.95
C TRP A 679 -31.70 2.34 17.31
N HIS A 680 -30.76 2.34 18.25
CA HIS A 680 -30.15 1.14 18.81
C HIS A 680 -30.08 1.26 20.34
N PRO A 681 -30.35 0.20 21.11
CA PRO A 681 -30.41 0.27 22.57
C PRO A 681 -29.07 0.62 23.21
N TRP A 682 -27.92 0.27 22.61
CA TRP A 682 -26.61 0.71 23.12
C TRP A 682 -26.22 2.14 22.74
N LEU A 683 -26.98 2.82 21.86
CA LEU A 683 -26.59 4.11 21.29
C LEU A 683 -26.97 5.28 22.22
N VAL A 684 -26.07 6.25 22.31
CA VAL A 684 -26.27 7.56 22.96
C VAL A 684 -25.63 8.63 22.08
N MET A 685 -26.29 9.78 21.89
CA MET A 685 -25.76 10.88 21.08
C MET A 685 -25.27 12.03 21.98
N LEU A 686 -24.07 12.54 21.74
CA LEU A 686 -23.68 13.86 22.24
C LEU A 686 -24.19 14.93 21.26
N ASN A 687 -25.14 15.75 21.68
CA ASN A 687 -25.86 16.65 20.77
C ASN A 687 -25.53 18.14 20.93
N GLU A 688 -24.59 18.51 21.81
CA GLU A 688 -24.24 19.90 22.07
C GLU A 688 -22.76 20.16 21.75
N GLN A 689 -22.48 21.03 20.77
CA GLN A 689 -21.12 21.34 20.31
C GLN A 689 -20.56 22.62 20.97
N ARG A 690 -19.25 22.60 21.28
CA ARG A 690 -18.51 23.64 22.02
C ARG A 690 -17.27 24.18 21.28
N ARG A 691 -17.17 23.88 19.99
CA ARG A 691 -15.99 24.17 19.14
C ARG A 691 -16.25 25.31 18.16
N MET A 692 -17.25 25.15 17.30
CA MET A 692 -17.45 25.93 16.10
C MET A 692 -18.32 27.14 16.39
N ASN A 693 -18.03 28.29 15.77
CA ASN A 693 -18.96 29.40 15.70
C ASN A 693 -20.29 28.94 15.04
N PRO A 694 -21.46 29.44 15.47
CA PRO A 694 -22.76 29.04 14.90
C PRO A 694 -22.85 29.15 13.37
N ALA A 695 -22.21 30.15 12.77
CA ALA A 695 -22.18 30.30 11.31
C ALA A 695 -21.48 29.10 10.62
N ILE A 696 -20.47 28.50 11.27
CA ILE A 696 -19.77 27.32 10.78
C ILE A 696 -20.60 26.06 11.04
N SER A 697 -21.16 25.89 12.25
CA SER A 697 -21.90 24.68 12.64
C SER A 697 -23.23 24.52 11.92
N GLU A 698 -23.85 25.62 11.44
CA GLU A 698 -25.13 25.60 10.72
C GLU A 698 -25.12 24.64 9.53
N PHE A 699 -24.06 24.69 8.70
CA PHE A 699 -23.99 23.87 7.49
C PHE A 699 -23.89 22.36 7.80
N PRO A 700 -22.91 21.86 8.57
CA PRO A 700 -22.87 20.45 8.97
C PRO A 700 -24.15 20.02 9.69
N ASN A 701 -24.70 20.87 10.57
CA ASN A 701 -25.92 20.52 11.29
C ASN A 701 -27.10 20.27 10.35
N LYS A 702 -27.29 21.14 9.34
CA LYS A 702 -28.37 21.01 8.37
C LYS A 702 -28.19 19.85 7.40
N PHE A 703 -26.99 19.69 6.83
CA PHE A 703 -26.75 18.79 5.69
C PHE A 703 -26.15 17.43 6.07
N VAL A 704 -25.66 17.26 7.31
CA VAL A 704 -24.98 16.04 7.75
C VAL A 704 -25.62 15.43 9.00
N TYR A 705 -26.04 16.27 9.96
CA TYR A 705 -26.55 15.83 11.27
C TYR A 705 -28.07 16.01 11.45
N ASN A 706 -28.84 16.26 10.39
CA ASN A 706 -30.29 16.37 10.41
C ASN A 706 -30.87 17.32 11.49
N LYS A 707 -30.18 18.44 11.78
CA LYS A 707 -30.54 19.42 12.82
C LYS A 707 -30.51 18.89 14.26
N LEU A 708 -29.87 17.75 14.49
CA LEU A 708 -29.74 17.16 15.82
C LEU A 708 -28.69 17.85 16.70
N LEU A 709 -27.77 18.64 16.12
CA LEU A 709 -26.76 19.37 16.88
C LEU A 709 -27.31 20.71 17.40
N LYS A 710 -26.85 21.07 18.60
CA LYS A 710 -27.08 22.35 19.26
C LYS A 710 -25.75 23.03 19.54
N ASP A 711 -25.73 24.35 19.52
CA ASP A 711 -24.57 25.15 19.88
C ASP A 711 -24.62 25.49 21.37
N HIS A 712 -23.56 25.16 22.12
CA HIS A 712 -23.45 25.60 23.51
C HIS A 712 -23.22 27.11 23.57
N PRO A 713 -23.77 27.85 24.56
CA PRO A 713 -23.61 29.32 24.66
C PRO A 713 -22.16 29.82 24.60
N ILE A 714 -21.19 29.00 25.03
CA ILE A 714 -19.75 29.34 24.96
C ILE A 714 -19.28 29.66 23.55
N VAL A 715 -19.88 29.09 22.49
CA VAL A 715 -19.43 29.33 21.11
C VAL A 715 -19.97 30.61 20.49
N LEU A 716 -20.93 31.27 21.14
CA LEU A 716 -21.54 32.50 20.63
C LEU A 716 -20.54 33.67 20.59
N HIS A 717 -19.58 33.68 21.52
CA HIS A 717 -18.56 34.72 21.65
C HIS A 717 -17.12 34.19 21.47
N LYS A 718 -16.97 32.87 21.33
CA LYS A 718 -15.66 32.21 21.20
C LYS A 718 -15.20 32.32 19.76
N GLY A 719 -14.04 32.95 19.55
CA GLY A 719 -13.47 33.20 18.23
C GLY A 719 -13.80 34.57 17.64
N ASP A 720 -14.47 35.45 18.38
CA ASP A 720 -14.78 36.82 17.91
C ASP A 720 -13.52 37.61 17.54
N SER A 721 -12.41 37.42 18.27
CA SER A 721 -11.11 38.00 17.92
C SER A 721 -10.65 37.54 16.53
N VAL A 722 -10.70 36.24 16.28
CA VAL A 722 -10.31 35.61 15.00
C VAL A 722 -11.22 36.07 13.86
N ILE A 723 -12.52 36.19 14.11
CA ILE A 723 -13.50 36.69 13.13
C ILE A 723 -13.16 38.13 12.74
N LYS A 724 -12.80 38.98 13.72
CA LYS A 724 -12.42 40.38 13.49
C LYS A 724 -11.03 40.57 12.91
N SER A 725 -10.13 39.59 13.03
CA SER A 725 -8.79 39.64 12.44
C SER A 725 -8.80 39.41 10.93
N ALA A 726 -7.79 39.97 10.24
CA ALA A 726 -7.52 39.64 8.84
C ALA A 726 -6.92 38.22 8.73
N PRO A 727 -7.05 37.56 7.55
CA PRO A 727 -7.77 37.98 6.35
C PRO A 727 -9.31 37.92 6.49
N LEU A 728 -9.99 38.75 5.70
CA LEU A 728 -11.47 38.84 5.61
C LEU A 728 -12.14 39.06 6.98
N PRO A 729 -11.97 40.26 7.59
CA PRO A 729 -12.52 40.54 8.91
C PRO A 729 -14.05 40.66 8.89
N GLY A 730 -14.69 40.23 9.97
CA GLY A 730 -16.12 40.41 10.23
C GLY A 730 -17.03 39.25 9.83
N ASP A 731 -16.49 38.16 9.26
CA ASP A 731 -17.28 36.99 8.88
C ASP A 731 -16.55 35.67 9.19
N ALA A 732 -17.31 34.67 9.66
CA ALA A 732 -16.81 33.37 10.07
C ALA A 732 -16.73 32.37 8.90
N LEU A 733 -17.52 32.54 7.85
CA LEU A 733 -17.44 31.74 6.63
C LEU A 733 -17.12 32.63 5.44
N ASN A 734 -16.16 32.23 4.61
CA ASN A 734 -15.72 33.04 3.48
C ASN A 734 -15.39 32.16 2.27
N LEU A 735 -15.54 32.72 1.07
CA LEU A 735 -15.12 32.07 -0.18
C LEU A 735 -14.19 32.99 -0.98
N VAL A 736 -13.02 32.49 -1.32
CA VAL A 736 -12.12 33.05 -2.33
C VAL A 736 -12.36 32.27 -3.62
N ASP A 737 -13.19 32.85 -4.50
CA ASP A 737 -13.58 32.27 -5.79
C ASP A 737 -12.51 32.56 -6.84
N LEU A 738 -11.77 31.52 -7.23
CA LEU A 738 -10.73 31.59 -8.25
C LEU A 738 -11.30 31.62 -9.68
N ALA A 739 -12.62 31.58 -9.86
CA ALA A 739 -13.23 31.70 -11.18
C ALA A 739 -12.80 33.01 -11.87
N GLY A 740 -12.39 32.90 -13.14
CA GLY A 740 -11.88 34.02 -13.93
C GLY A 740 -10.36 34.23 -13.84
N THR A 741 -9.65 33.46 -13.02
CA THR A 741 -8.18 33.34 -13.05
C THR A 741 -7.77 32.09 -13.85
N TYR A 742 -6.48 31.98 -14.23
CA TYR A 742 -5.94 30.73 -14.78
C TYR A 742 -5.62 29.70 -13.69
N CYS A 743 -6.59 29.32 -12.87
CA CYS A 743 -6.40 28.37 -11.77
C CYS A 743 -6.39 26.91 -12.26
N ALA A 744 -5.42 26.51 -13.09
CA ALA A 744 -5.38 25.16 -13.67
C ALA A 744 -5.15 24.05 -12.62
N ALA A 745 -5.79 22.90 -12.79
CA ALA A 745 -5.56 21.68 -12.01
C ALA A 745 -5.00 20.54 -12.88
N ASP A 746 -3.98 19.86 -12.38
CA ASP A 746 -3.45 18.64 -13.01
C ASP A 746 -3.31 17.49 -12.01
N LYS A 747 -2.82 16.33 -12.46
CA LYS A 747 -2.52 15.17 -11.60
C LYS A 747 -1.06 14.75 -11.76
N ASN A 748 -0.46 14.28 -10.67
CA ASN A 748 0.84 13.60 -10.73
C ASN A 748 0.68 12.14 -11.23
N THR A 749 1.79 11.40 -11.27
CA THR A 749 1.85 9.97 -11.66
C THR A 749 0.89 9.09 -10.86
N ASP A 750 0.72 9.39 -9.57
CA ASP A 750 -0.13 8.62 -8.64
C ASP A 750 -1.61 9.02 -8.71
N GLY A 751 -1.97 9.96 -9.59
CA GLY A 751 -3.34 10.43 -9.76
C GLY A 751 -3.80 11.49 -8.74
N SER A 752 -2.92 11.95 -7.85
CA SER A 752 -3.19 13.01 -6.87
C SER A 752 -3.28 14.37 -7.58
N ARG A 753 -4.30 15.17 -7.27
CA ARG A 753 -4.52 16.48 -7.90
C ARG A 753 -3.66 17.56 -7.24
N PHE A 754 -3.27 18.56 -8.02
CA PHE A 754 -2.68 19.79 -7.52
C PHE A 754 -3.02 20.98 -8.42
N ASN A 755 -2.99 22.18 -7.84
CA ASN A 755 -3.28 23.45 -8.47
C ASN A 755 -2.35 24.52 -7.91
N ILE A 756 -1.39 24.96 -8.72
CA ILE A 756 -0.30 25.86 -8.28
C ILE A 756 -0.86 27.20 -7.81
N LEU A 757 -1.81 27.80 -8.55
CA LEU A 757 -2.38 29.08 -8.18
C LEU A 757 -3.20 28.98 -6.89
N SER A 758 -4.01 27.93 -6.76
CA SER A 758 -4.76 27.67 -5.52
C SER A 758 -3.83 27.49 -4.33
N ALA A 759 -2.73 26.76 -4.49
CA ALA A 759 -1.72 26.55 -3.44
C ALA A 759 -1.10 27.88 -2.99
N ILE A 760 -0.76 28.75 -3.94
CA ILE A 760 -0.20 30.08 -3.68
C ILE A 760 -1.19 30.93 -2.89
N VAL A 761 -2.47 30.97 -3.31
CA VAL A 761 -3.51 31.77 -2.63
C VAL A 761 -3.76 31.24 -1.21
N SER A 762 -3.86 29.92 -1.04
CA SER A 762 -4.02 29.27 0.26
C SER A 762 -2.83 29.57 1.18
N PHE A 763 -1.60 29.43 0.68
CA PHE A 763 -0.38 29.76 1.41
C PHE A 763 -0.33 31.25 1.83
N CYS A 764 -0.57 32.17 0.88
CA CYS A 764 -0.53 33.61 1.15
C CYS A 764 -1.60 34.02 2.18
N THR A 765 -2.80 33.43 2.08
CA THR A 765 -3.89 33.64 3.04
C THR A 765 -3.47 33.18 4.44
N ALA A 766 -2.83 32.01 4.56
CA ALA A 766 -2.37 31.49 5.85
C ALA A 766 -1.24 32.34 6.47
N VAL A 767 -0.28 32.78 5.65
CA VAL A 767 0.80 33.67 6.11
C VAL A 767 0.25 35.03 6.53
N ASN A 768 -0.77 35.55 5.84
CA ASN A 768 -1.44 36.78 6.26
C ASN A 768 -2.14 36.59 7.62
N ALA A 769 -2.82 35.47 7.83
CA ALA A 769 -3.45 35.13 9.11
C ALA A 769 -2.44 35.04 10.26
N ASP A 770 -1.31 34.36 10.03
CA ASP A 770 -0.21 34.22 11.00
C ASP A 770 0.40 35.59 11.37
N LYS A 771 0.64 36.46 10.37
CA LYS A 771 1.10 37.84 10.59
C LYS A 771 0.12 38.70 11.41
N ASN A 772 -1.17 38.36 11.39
CA ASN A 772 -2.20 39.02 12.18
C ASN A 772 -2.45 38.33 13.53
N HIS A 773 -1.47 37.56 14.01
CA HIS A 773 -1.43 36.95 15.34
C HIS A 773 -2.62 36.01 15.64
N ILE A 774 -3.06 35.24 14.64
CA ILE A 774 -3.98 34.13 14.87
C ILE A 774 -3.18 32.94 15.40
N ASP A 775 -3.56 32.46 16.58
CA ASP A 775 -2.81 31.44 17.34
C ASP A 775 -2.64 30.12 16.60
N THR A 776 -3.68 29.65 15.89
CA THR A 776 -3.60 28.41 15.12
C THR A 776 -4.27 28.56 13.75
N VAL A 777 -3.49 28.35 12.69
CA VAL A 777 -3.95 28.42 11.29
C VAL A 777 -3.78 27.05 10.64
N GLY A 778 -4.85 26.47 10.13
CA GLY A 778 -4.83 25.17 9.44
C GLY A 778 -5.13 25.33 7.96
N ILE A 779 -4.35 24.69 7.08
CA ILE A 779 -4.65 24.54 5.65
C ILE A 779 -4.98 23.08 5.37
N ILE A 780 -6.19 22.81 4.89
CA ILE A 780 -6.65 21.47 4.53
C ILE A 780 -6.91 21.42 3.02
N ALA A 781 -6.37 20.38 2.37
CA ALA A 781 -6.70 20.05 0.98
C ALA A 781 -7.04 18.56 0.85
N PRO A 782 -7.90 18.14 -0.10
CA PRO A 782 -8.21 16.73 -0.30
C PRO A 782 -7.02 15.90 -0.81
N TYR A 783 -6.06 16.54 -1.49
CA TYR A 783 -5.02 15.85 -2.27
C TYR A 783 -3.62 16.04 -1.70
N ALA A 784 -2.88 14.93 -1.56
CA ALA A 784 -1.53 14.93 -1.01
C ALA A 784 -0.54 15.79 -1.82
N ALA A 785 -0.65 15.82 -3.16
CA ALA A 785 0.23 16.62 -4.00
C ALA A 785 0.07 18.13 -3.73
N GLN A 786 -1.17 18.59 -3.48
CA GLN A 786 -1.43 19.97 -3.05
C GLN A 786 -0.78 20.28 -1.71
N VAL A 787 -0.96 19.39 -0.72
CA VAL A 787 -0.40 19.56 0.63
C VAL A 787 1.12 19.62 0.59
N ARG A 788 1.78 18.77 -0.21
CA ARG A 788 3.25 18.79 -0.41
C ARG A 788 3.73 20.13 -0.97
N LEU A 789 3.05 20.64 -1.98
CA LEU A 789 3.39 21.93 -2.58
C LEU A 789 3.28 23.06 -1.55
N ILE A 790 2.21 23.10 -0.77
CA ILE A 790 2.02 24.12 0.27
C ILE A 790 3.04 23.96 1.41
N ARG A 791 3.34 22.73 1.86
CA ARG A 791 4.38 22.49 2.88
C ARG A 791 5.77 22.91 2.39
N ALA A 792 6.09 22.70 1.11
CA ALA A 792 7.34 23.20 0.52
C ALA A 792 7.43 24.73 0.59
N MET A 793 6.32 25.43 0.31
CA MET A 793 6.23 26.89 0.47
C MET A 793 6.41 27.33 1.92
N LEU A 794 5.79 26.64 2.88
CA LEU A 794 5.96 26.92 4.31
C LEU A 794 7.42 26.71 4.77
N LYS A 795 8.07 25.63 4.32
CA LYS A 795 9.49 25.32 4.63
C LYS A 795 10.44 26.40 4.11
N ASP A 796 10.23 26.88 2.89
CA ASP A 796 11.02 27.97 2.30
C ASP A 796 10.76 29.33 2.97
N TYR A 797 9.56 29.56 3.52
CA TYR A 797 9.19 30.83 4.14
C TYR A 797 9.70 30.97 5.59
N TYR A 798 9.50 29.92 6.40
CA TYR A 798 9.73 29.89 7.85
C TYR A 798 11.07 29.25 8.26
N SER A 799 12.05 29.13 7.37
CA SER A 799 13.23 28.24 7.48
C SER A 799 14.03 28.23 8.80
N ASN A 800 13.84 29.20 9.71
CA ASN A 800 14.48 29.31 11.04
C ASN A 800 13.50 29.64 12.20
N GLY A 801 12.18 29.52 12.03
CA GLY A 801 11.18 29.92 13.03
C GLY A 801 10.08 28.87 13.27
N THR A 802 9.53 28.85 14.48
CA THR A 802 8.27 28.15 14.77
C THR A 802 7.12 28.87 14.09
N THR A 803 6.29 28.15 13.34
CA THR A 803 5.09 28.70 12.67
C THR A 803 3.83 28.16 13.33
N ASN A 804 2.79 28.99 13.40
CA ASN A 804 1.46 28.56 13.84
C ASN A 804 0.62 28.00 12.67
N VAL A 805 1.20 27.91 11.48
CA VAL A 805 0.55 27.40 10.27
C VAL A 805 0.83 25.90 10.13
N SER A 806 -0.23 25.11 10.13
CA SER A 806 -0.19 23.69 9.83
C SER A 806 -0.88 23.42 8.48
N CYS A 807 -0.38 22.45 7.72
CA CYS A 807 -1.00 22.03 6.46
C CYS A 807 -1.04 20.51 6.40
N ALA A 808 -2.21 19.92 6.11
CA ALA A 808 -2.36 18.47 6.00
C ALA A 808 -3.54 18.09 5.09
N THR A 809 -3.65 16.81 4.71
CA THR A 809 -4.88 16.35 4.03
C THR A 809 -6.03 16.18 5.04
N VAL A 810 -7.28 16.12 4.55
CA VAL A 810 -8.47 15.96 5.42
C VAL A 810 -8.32 14.79 6.41
N HIS A 811 -7.77 13.67 5.94
CA HIS A 811 -7.59 12.45 6.74
C HIS A 811 -6.63 12.67 7.92
N GLN A 812 -5.60 13.49 7.77
CA GLN A 812 -4.56 13.68 8.79
C GLN A 812 -4.86 14.83 9.73
N PHE A 813 -5.65 15.79 9.25
CA PHE A 813 -6.16 16.85 10.12
C PHE A 813 -7.27 16.33 11.06
N GLN A 814 -7.69 15.06 10.93
CA GLN A 814 -8.60 14.43 11.88
C GLN A 814 -7.98 14.41 13.29
N GLY A 815 -8.80 14.69 14.30
CA GLY A 815 -8.34 14.90 15.67
C GLY A 815 -7.72 16.28 15.95
N SER A 816 -7.25 16.99 14.91
CA SER A 816 -6.73 18.36 15.03
C SER A 816 -7.85 19.40 14.85
N GLU A 817 -7.59 20.64 15.27
CA GLU A 817 -8.50 21.79 15.14
C GLU A 817 -7.69 23.08 15.02
N ALA A 818 -8.23 24.08 14.32
CA ALA A 818 -7.58 25.38 14.13
C ALA A 818 -8.55 26.53 14.37
N ASP A 819 -8.05 27.65 14.87
CA ASP A 819 -8.83 28.87 15.12
C ASP A 819 -9.31 29.47 13.80
N MET A 820 -8.42 29.53 12.80
CA MET A 820 -8.75 29.78 11.40
C MET A 820 -8.38 28.57 10.54
N LEU A 821 -9.30 28.18 9.65
CA LEU A 821 -9.10 27.10 8.69
C LEU A 821 -9.19 27.60 7.25
N ILE A 822 -8.28 27.17 6.40
CA ILE A 822 -8.33 27.36 4.95
C ILE A 822 -8.62 25.99 4.32
N PHE A 823 -9.71 25.90 3.57
CA PHE A 823 -10.05 24.70 2.79
C PHE A 823 -9.77 24.94 1.31
N ASP A 824 -8.72 24.32 0.78
CA ASP A 824 -8.34 24.38 -0.62
C ASP A 824 -8.99 23.23 -1.40
N ALA A 825 -9.97 23.54 -2.25
CA ALA A 825 -10.71 22.54 -3.00
C ALA A 825 -9.89 21.93 -4.15
N VAL A 826 -8.82 22.59 -4.62
CA VAL A 826 -7.90 22.19 -5.71
C VAL A 826 -8.52 22.09 -7.11
N GLU A 827 -9.73 21.57 -7.21
CA GLU A 827 -10.39 21.19 -8.45
C GLU A 827 -10.61 22.37 -9.39
N SER A 828 -10.22 22.15 -10.65
CA SER A 828 -10.43 23.10 -11.73
C SER A 828 -10.20 22.46 -13.10
N TYR A 829 -10.37 23.28 -14.13
CA TYR A 829 -10.00 22.96 -15.50
C TYR A 829 -8.48 22.79 -15.66
N PRO A 830 -7.98 22.10 -16.71
CA PRO A 830 -8.69 21.49 -17.84
C PRO A 830 -9.33 20.13 -17.53
N LYS A 831 -9.25 19.64 -16.28
CA LYS A 831 -9.91 18.39 -15.91
C LYS A 831 -11.42 18.61 -15.92
N ARG A 832 -12.15 17.77 -16.66
CA ARG A 832 -13.61 17.89 -16.81
C ARG A 832 -14.40 17.28 -15.65
N ALA A 833 -13.76 16.37 -14.91
CA ALA A 833 -14.33 15.71 -13.76
C ALA A 833 -13.44 15.93 -12.55
N VAL A 834 -14.09 16.02 -11.39
CA VAL A 834 -13.42 16.00 -10.09
C VAL A 834 -12.53 14.76 -9.95
N GLY A 835 -11.44 14.89 -9.20
CA GLY A 835 -10.65 13.75 -8.79
C GLY A 835 -11.45 12.78 -7.92
N TYR A 836 -10.92 11.57 -7.80
CA TYR A 836 -11.60 10.43 -7.19
C TYR A 836 -12.17 10.72 -5.79
N LEU A 837 -11.41 11.42 -4.93
CA LEU A 837 -11.81 11.73 -3.55
C LEU A 837 -13.02 12.65 -3.47
N MET A 838 -13.14 13.57 -4.42
CA MET A 838 -14.19 14.57 -4.48
C MET A 838 -15.34 14.17 -5.40
N GLY A 839 -15.26 13.00 -6.05
CA GLY A 839 -16.28 12.46 -6.96
C GLY A 839 -16.79 11.06 -6.62
N LYS A 840 -16.35 10.48 -5.49
CA LYS A 840 -16.80 9.16 -5.01
C LYS A 840 -18.29 9.17 -4.65
N ASP A 841 -18.82 8.01 -4.24
CA ASP A 841 -20.14 7.88 -3.63
C ASP A 841 -20.43 9.06 -2.68
N SER A 842 -21.62 9.63 -2.84
CA SER A 842 -22.19 10.73 -2.06
C SER A 842 -21.84 10.65 -0.57
N ASN A 843 -21.96 9.48 0.05
CA ASN A 843 -21.70 9.29 1.48
C ASN A 843 -20.24 9.55 1.87
N GLN A 844 -19.27 9.18 1.03
CA GLN A 844 -17.86 9.38 1.34
C GLN A 844 -17.43 10.83 1.18
N VAL A 845 -17.95 11.51 0.16
CA VAL A 845 -17.70 12.95 -0.03
C VAL A 845 -18.34 13.75 1.12
N VAL A 846 -19.54 13.37 1.57
CA VAL A 846 -20.19 13.94 2.76
C VAL A 846 -19.30 13.82 3.99
N ARG A 847 -18.76 12.62 4.27
CA ARG A 847 -17.84 12.40 5.40
C ARG A 847 -16.58 13.26 5.28
N LEU A 848 -15.97 13.36 4.09
CA LEU A 848 -14.76 14.14 3.84
C LEU A 848 -14.98 15.65 4.05
N ILE A 849 -16.05 16.20 3.46
CA ILE A 849 -16.38 17.62 3.60
C ILE A 849 -16.81 17.97 5.02
N ASN A 850 -17.56 17.08 5.67
CA ASN A 850 -17.93 17.23 7.08
C ASN A 850 -16.68 17.32 7.98
N VAL A 851 -15.71 16.42 7.82
CA VAL A 851 -14.46 16.49 8.57
C VAL A 851 -13.74 17.79 8.31
N ALA A 852 -13.54 18.17 7.04
CA ALA A 852 -12.84 19.39 6.65
C ALA A 852 -13.44 20.65 7.30
N ILE A 853 -14.75 20.87 7.15
CA ILE A 853 -15.43 22.06 7.68
C ILE A 853 -15.37 22.10 9.22
N THR A 854 -15.56 20.95 9.87
CA THR A 854 -15.66 20.88 11.34
C THR A 854 -14.32 20.96 12.09
N ARG A 855 -13.21 21.24 11.36
CA ARG A 855 -11.89 21.53 11.95
C ARG A 855 -11.70 23.00 12.31
N GLY A 856 -12.46 23.92 11.69
CA GLY A 856 -12.38 25.35 11.98
C GLY A 856 -13.20 25.73 13.22
N LYS A 857 -12.63 26.54 14.12
CA LYS A 857 -13.33 27.05 15.31
C LYS A 857 -14.02 28.38 15.05
N GLY A 858 -13.25 29.40 14.69
CA GLY A 858 -13.72 30.78 14.58
C GLY A 858 -13.98 31.21 13.14
N LYS A 859 -13.07 30.87 12.21
CA LYS A 859 -13.17 31.30 10.81
C LYS A 859 -12.77 30.20 9.83
N ILE A 860 -13.50 30.09 8.71
CA ILE A 860 -13.16 29.24 7.57
C ILE A 860 -13.09 30.08 6.30
N ILE A 861 -12.00 29.93 5.55
CA ILE A 861 -11.82 30.51 4.22
C ILE A 861 -11.71 29.37 3.21
N THR A 862 -12.70 29.27 2.33
CA THR A 862 -12.69 28.27 1.25
C THR A 862 -12.05 28.85 0.01
N VAL A 863 -11.09 28.15 -0.59
CA VAL A 863 -10.47 28.51 -1.87
C VAL A 863 -10.94 27.51 -2.92
N ALA A 864 -11.67 27.97 -3.94
CA ALA A 864 -12.24 27.09 -4.97
C ALA A 864 -12.50 27.85 -6.28
N ASN A 865 -12.55 27.14 -7.41
CA ASN A 865 -13.15 27.65 -8.64
C ASN A 865 -14.65 27.33 -8.64
N ALA A 866 -15.52 28.25 -8.20
CA ALA A 866 -16.93 27.93 -8.04
C ALA A 866 -17.65 27.67 -9.36
N ASN A 867 -17.19 28.26 -10.47
CA ASN A 867 -17.75 28.00 -11.80
C ASN A 867 -17.55 26.54 -12.23
N PHE A 868 -16.38 25.96 -11.94
CA PHE A 868 -16.14 24.54 -12.18
C PHE A 868 -17.16 23.67 -11.42
N TRP A 869 -17.35 23.93 -10.13
CA TRP A 869 -18.30 23.18 -9.29
C TRP A 869 -19.76 23.34 -9.74
N ASN A 870 -20.16 24.55 -10.12
CA ASN A 870 -21.48 24.81 -10.67
C ASN A 870 -21.68 24.02 -11.98
N ASN A 871 -20.70 24.04 -12.89
CA ASN A 871 -20.85 23.36 -14.17
C ASN A 871 -20.93 21.83 -14.03
N VAL A 872 -20.25 21.25 -13.06
CA VAL A 872 -20.23 19.79 -12.86
C VAL A 872 -21.44 19.31 -12.04
N PHE A 873 -21.91 20.09 -11.07
CA PHE A 873 -22.85 19.61 -10.05
C PHE A 873 -24.12 20.47 -9.85
N ASN A 874 -24.38 21.47 -10.69
CA ASN A 874 -25.61 22.24 -10.60
C ASN A 874 -26.86 21.33 -10.63
N GLY A 875 -27.78 21.56 -9.69
CA GLY A 875 -28.99 20.75 -9.54
C GLY A 875 -28.79 19.35 -8.93
N THR A 876 -27.57 18.99 -8.51
CA THR A 876 -27.29 17.70 -7.86
C THR A 876 -27.21 17.83 -6.34
N ASN A 877 -27.26 16.69 -5.63
CA ASN A 877 -27.13 16.62 -4.17
C ASN A 877 -25.66 16.61 -3.68
N HIS A 878 -24.71 17.11 -4.48
CA HIS A 878 -23.31 17.10 -4.12
C HIS A 878 -23.03 18.06 -2.94
N VAL A 879 -22.59 17.53 -1.80
CA VAL A 879 -22.45 18.26 -0.54
C VAL A 879 -21.54 19.49 -0.63
N PHE A 880 -20.41 19.42 -1.35
CA PHE A 880 -19.51 20.57 -1.49
C PHE A 880 -20.12 21.67 -2.36
N TYR A 881 -20.93 21.29 -3.35
CA TYR A 881 -21.68 22.26 -4.16
C TYR A 881 -22.73 22.98 -3.31
N HIS A 882 -23.43 22.25 -2.44
CA HIS A 882 -24.32 22.86 -1.45
C HIS A 882 -23.58 23.75 -0.45
N PHE A 883 -22.35 23.41 -0.06
CA PHE A 883 -21.53 24.26 0.81
C PHE A 883 -21.18 25.59 0.13
N LEU A 884 -20.70 25.57 -1.11
CA LEU A 884 -20.45 26.80 -1.88
C LEU A 884 -21.73 27.63 -2.06
N SER A 885 -22.86 26.97 -2.34
CA SER A 885 -24.17 27.63 -2.45
C SER A 885 -24.63 28.23 -1.12
N HIS A 886 -24.36 27.56 0.00
CA HIS A 886 -24.69 28.03 1.33
C HIS A 886 -23.94 29.33 1.66
N ILE A 887 -22.63 29.38 1.37
CA ILE A 887 -21.81 30.59 1.54
C ILE A 887 -22.37 31.73 0.68
N LYS A 888 -22.65 31.47 -0.61
CA LYS A 888 -23.16 32.49 -1.54
C LYS A 888 -24.57 33.00 -1.18
N ASN A 889 -25.47 32.13 -0.74
CA ASN A 889 -26.88 32.48 -0.48
C ASN A 889 -27.11 33.16 0.88
N ARG A 890 -26.27 32.89 1.89
CA ARG A 890 -26.38 33.46 3.24
C ARG A 890 -25.71 34.83 3.39
N LYS A 891 -25.27 35.46 2.28
CA LYS A 891 -24.57 36.77 2.24
C LYS A 891 -23.24 36.80 3.01
N HIS A 892 -22.54 35.67 3.06
CA HIS A 892 -21.16 35.65 3.54
C HIS A 892 -20.21 36.36 2.58
N GLN A 893 -19.00 36.71 3.03
CA GLN A 893 -18.02 37.37 2.17
C GLN A 893 -17.53 36.43 1.06
N VAL A 894 -17.74 36.86 -0.19
CA VAL A 894 -17.25 36.18 -1.39
C VAL A 894 -16.31 37.12 -2.13
N ILE A 895 -15.05 36.71 -2.26
CA ILE A 895 -14.04 37.40 -3.04
C ILE A 895 -14.03 36.78 -4.43
N GLY A 896 -14.21 37.59 -5.46
CA GLY A 896 -14.26 37.12 -6.84
C GLY A 896 -14.02 38.23 -7.85
N HIS A 897 -13.93 37.87 -9.13
CA HIS A 897 -13.65 38.84 -10.19
C HIS A 897 -14.82 39.78 -10.49
N LYS A 898 -16.07 39.32 -10.37
CA LYS A 898 -17.27 40.10 -10.75
C LYS A 898 -17.38 41.42 -9.99
N ASP A 899 -17.02 41.40 -8.71
CA ASP A 899 -17.10 42.58 -7.83
C ASP A 899 -15.77 43.34 -7.74
N LYS A 900 -14.75 42.97 -8.55
CA LYS A 900 -13.38 43.51 -8.51
C LYS A 900 -12.73 43.46 -7.12
N THR A 901 -13.20 42.58 -6.23
CA THR A 901 -12.68 42.41 -4.87
C THR A 901 -11.43 41.55 -4.85
N PHE A 902 -11.27 40.67 -5.84
CA PHE A 902 -10.15 39.73 -5.94
C PHE A 902 -8.77 40.42 -6.01
N GLU A 903 -8.60 41.45 -6.84
CA GLU A 903 -7.34 42.18 -6.94
C GLU A 903 -6.93 42.86 -5.62
N LYS A 904 -7.90 43.45 -4.92
CA LYS A 904 -7.67 44.08 -3.60
C LYS A 904 -7.24 43.02 -2.57
N TYR A 905 -7.89 41.86 -2.58
CA TYR A 905 -7.57 40.77 -1.68
C TYR A 905 -6.17 40.20 -1.92
N ILE A 906 -5.79 39.98 -3.19
CA ILE A 906 -4.44 39.50 -3.53
C ILE A 906 -3.34 40.47 -3.08
N LYS A 907 -3.56 41.78 -3.26
CA LYS A 907 -2.61 42.80 -2.75
C LYS A 907 -2.47 42.74 -1.22
N LEU A 908 -3.58 42.51 -0.51
CA LEU A 908 -3.58 42.39 0.96
C LEU A 908 -2.77 41.17 1.45
N ILE A 909 -2.90 40.02 0.78
CA ILE A 909 -2.28 38.77 1.24
C ILE A 909 -0.85 38.56 0.70
N ASN A 910 -0.32 39.47 -0.12
CA ASN A 910 0.99 39.31 -0.75
C ASN A 910 2.13 39.27 0.31
N PRO A 911 2.86 38.16 0.46
CA PRO A 911 3.82 38.00 1.54
C PRO A 911 5.15 38.75 1.31
N SER A 912 5.42 39.23 0.09
CA SER A 912 6.55 40.10 -0.35
C SER A 912 7.99 39.59 -0.15
N LYS A 913 8.17 38.40 0.44
CA LYS A 913 9.49 37.81 0.74
C LYS A 913 9.91 36.75 -0.30
N MET A 914 9.23 35.61 -0.24
CA MET A 914 9.50 34.43 -1.07
C MET A 914 8.61 34.40 -2.31
N ILE A 915 7.36 34.85 -2.16
CA ILE A 915 6.36 34.90 -3.20
C ILE A 915 5.94 36.36 -3.38
N ASN A 916 6.02 36.86 -4.61
CA ASN A 916 5.57 38.19 -4.98
C ASN A 916 4.51 38.06 -6.07
N ILE A 917 3.33 38.61 -5.80
CA ILE A 917 2.20 38.58 -6.75
C ILE A 917 2.05 39.95 -7.38
N PHE A 918 2.04 39.99 -8.71
CA PHE A 918 1.89 41.19 -9.51
C PHE A 918 0.52 41.17 -10.20
N ALA A 919 -0.18 42.30 -10.15
CA ALA A 919 -1.40 42.54 -10.92
C ALA A 919 -1.11 43.38 -12.19
N ASN A 920 -0.02 44.15 -12.20
CA ASN A 920 0.45 44.91 -13.36
C ASN A 920 1.55 44.13 -14.06
N GLU A 921 1.40 43.94 -15.37
CA GLU A 921 2.33 43.17 -16.19
C GLU A 921 3.68 43.85 -16.40
N GLN A 922 3.73 45.18 -16.49
CA GLN A 922 4.99 45.90 -16.67
C GLN A 922 5.89 45.78 -15.43
N ASP A 923 5.31 45.91 -14.24
CA ASP A 923 6.03 45.71 -12.97
C ASP A 923 6.60 44.28 -12.90
N ALA A 924 5.83 43.28 -13.36
CA ALA A 924 6.29 41.89 -13.41
C ALA A 924 7.45 41.69 -14.40
N ILE A 925 7.38 42.29 -15.60
CA ILE A 925 8.42 42.21 -16.63
C ILE A 925 9.73 42.84 -16.14
N GLU A 926 9.66 43.95 -15.41
CA GLU A 926 10.85 44.59 -14.86
C GLU A 926 11.59 43.68 -13.87
N VAL A 927 10.86 43.06 -12.94
CA VAL A 927 11.46 42.11 -11.98
C VAL A 927 11.93 40.84 -12.69
N PHE A 928 11.18 40.34 -13.69
CA PHE A 928 11.58 39.19 -14.51
C PHE A 928 12.90 39.45 -15.24
N ARG A 929 13.08 40.64 -15.81
CA ARG A 929 14.35 41.07 -16.44
C ARG A 929 15.53 41.00 -15.47
N GLN A 930 15.31 41.36 -14.20
CA GLN A 930 16.36 41.28 -13.17
C GLN A 930 16.71 39.83 -12.80
N ASP A 931 15.73 38.93 -12.74
CA ASP A 931 15.98 37.51 -12.50
C ASP A 931 16.73 36.87 -13.67
N MET A 932 16.33 37.18 -14.91
CA MET A 932 16.98 36.67 -16.12
C MET A 932 18.43 37.14 -16.26
N ARG A 933 18.76 38.37 -15.84
CA ARG A 933 20.16 38.84 -15.75
C ARG A 933 21.02 38.03 -14.78
N LYS A 934 20.40 37.35 -13.80
CA LYS A 934 21.09 36.51 -12.81
C LYS A 934 21.12 35.03 -13.22
N ALA A 935 20.42 34.67 -14.30
CA ALA A 935 20.39 33.30 -14.81
C ALA A 935 21.79 32.86 -15.26
N LYS A 936 22.16 31.62 -14.94
CA LYS A 936 23.51 31.10 -15.09
C LYS A 936 23.59 29.94 -16.08
N TRP A 937 22.63 29.02 -16.05
CA TRP A 937 22.79 27.76 -16.78
C TRP A 937 21.55 27.28 -17.52
N GLN A 938 20.33 27.44 -17.00
CA GLN A 938 19.14 26.95 -17.70
C GLN A 938 17.86 27.71 -17.35
N VAL A 939 17.02 27.87 -18.37
CA VAL A 939 15.63 28.36 -18.22
C VAL A 939 14.70 27.40 -18.94
N VAL A 940 13.64 26.96 -18.25
CA VAL A 940 12.62 26.06 -18.82
C VAL A 940 11.28 26.77 -18.87
N VAL A 941 10.69 26.87 -20.06
CA VAL A 941 9.43 27.56 -20.34
C VAL A 941 8.35 26.56 -20.76
N SER A 942 7.17 26.66 -20.15
CA SER A 942 5.98 25.86 -20.45
C SER A 942 4.80 26.78 -20.73
N LEU A 943 4.22 26.68 -21.92
CA LEU A 943 3.11 27.51 -22.37
C LEU A 943 1.85 26.67 -22.68
N PRO A 944 0.73 26.92 -22.00
CA PRO A 944 -0.52 26.23 -22.31
C PRO A 944 -1.18 26.64 -23.63
N THR A 945 -1.00 27.88 -24.07
CA THR A 945 -1.58 28.41 -25.33
C THR A 945 -0.55 29.22 -26.11
N GLY A 946 -0.75 29.34 -27.43
CA GLY A 946 0.04 30.20 -28.31
C GLY A 946 -0.51 31.62 -28.44
N GLU A 947 -1.73 31.89 -27.94
CA GLU A 947 -2.40 33.20 -28.01
C GLU A 947 -1.87 34.20 -26.96
N LEU A 948 -0.58 34.55 -27.07
CA LEU A 948 0.12 35.47 -26.17
C LEU A 948 -0.34 36.93 -26.37
N ARG A 949 -0.31 37.75 -25.31
CA ARG A 949 -0.68 39.18 -25.35
C ARG A 949 0.48 40.06 -25.83
N GLU A 950 0.21 41.34 -26.08
CA GLU A 950 1.10 42.33 -26.74
C GLU A 950 2.52 42.46 -26.13
N THR A 951 2.66 42.20 -24.84
CA THR A 951 3.91 42.25 -24.07
C THR A 951 4.84 41.07 -24.32
N GLU A 952 4.39 40.03 -25.04
CA GLU A 952 5.16 38.80 -25.28
C GLU A 952 6.51 39.06 -25.94
N LYS A 953 6.58 40.06 -26.83
CA LYS A 953 7.80 40.41 -27.55
C LYS A 953 8.91 40.85 -26.60
N GLN A 954 8.58 41.66 -25.59
CA GLN A 954 9.54 42.11 -24.57
C GLN A 954 10.09 40.93 -23.76
N ILE A 955 9.24 39.95 -23.46
CA ILE A 955 9.62 38.76 -22.70
C ILE A 955 10.49 37.84 -23.55
N PHE A 956 10.15 37.67 -24.83
CA PHE A 956 10.96 36.92 -25.77
C PHE A 956 12.35 37.55 -25.95
N GLU A 957 12.44 38.86 -26.11
CA GLU A 957 13.73 39.58 -26.20
C GLU A 957 14.61 39.36 -24.96
N ILE A 958 14.01 39.29 -23.76
CA ILE A 958 14.75 38.96 -22.53
C ILE A 958 15.27 37.51 -22.55
N LEU A 959 14.48 36.56 -23.06
CA LEU A 959 14.88 35.15 -23.17
C LEU A 959 15.98 34.95 -24.23
N ASP A 960 15.89 35.66 -25.36
CA ASP A 960 16.86 35.58 -26.46
C ASP A 960 18.21 36.25 -26.09
N ASP A 961 18.19 37.35 -25.35
CA ASP A 961 19.40 37.96 -24.75
C ASP A 961 20.09 37.00 -23.77
N ALA A 962 19.32 36.23 -22.99
CA ALA A 962 19.89 35.21 -22.10
C ALA A 962 20.46 34.01 -22.87
N ASP A 963 19.80 33.54 -23.94
CA ASP A 963 20.31 32.49 -24.83
C ASP A 963 21.65 32.91 -25.45
N SER A 964 21.73 34.18 -25.90
CA SER A 964 22.93 34.80 -26.47
C SER A 964 24.09 34.91 -25.48
N LYS A 965 23.80 34.95 -24.17
CA LYS A 965 24.79 34.93 -23.08
C LYS A 965 25.19 33.52 -22.62
N GLY A 966 24.66 32.49 -23.27
CA GLY A 966 24.99 31.09 -22.99
C GLY A 966 24.07 30.37 -22.00
N VAL A 967 22.93 30.95 -21.63
CA VAL A 967 21.93 30.26 -20.80
C VAL A 967 21.14 29.28 -21.66
N ASN A 968 20.98 28.03 -21.22
CA ASN A 968 20.25 27.02 -21.98
C ASN A 968 18.73 27.23 -21.89
N ILE A 969 18.10 27.70 -22.97
CA ILE A 969 16.65 27.91 -23.02
C ILE A 969 15.92 26.70 -23.60
N LEU A 970 15.06 26.07 -22.78
CA LEU A 970 14.19 24.96 -23.16
C LEU A 970 12.73 25.40 -23.15
N MET A 971 11.99 25.19 -24.23
CA MET A 971 10.59 25.65 -24.32
C MET A 971 9.64 24.57 -24.85
N LYS A 972 8.46 24.45 -24.23
CA LYS A 972 7.38 23.57 -24.69
C LYS A 972 6.01 24.25 -24.68
N SER A 973 5.13 23.82 -25.59
CA SER A 973 3.76 24.34 -25.66
C SER A 973 2.73 23.29 -26.07
N ASN A 974 1.53 23.36 -25.46
CA ASN A 974 0.36 22.56 -25.85
C ASN A 974 -0.29 23.05 -27.15
N ASP A 975 -0.02 24.29 -27.53
CA ASP A 975 -0.69 24.99 -28.63
C ASP A 975 0.36 25.60 -29.57
N TYR A 976 1.30 24.74 -29.98
CA TYR A 976 2.44 25.13 -30.81
C TYR A 976 2.01 25.81 -32.13
N ALA A 977 0.88 25.39 -32.71
CA ALA A 977 0.40 25.92 -33.98
C ALA A 977 0.15 27.43 -33.95
N ASN A 978 -0.42 27.93 -32.85
CA ASN A 978 -0.82 29.33 -32.68
C ASN A 978 0.28 30.22 -32.08
N LEU A 979 1.46 29.67 -31.77
CA LEU A 979 2.58 30.48 -31.28
C LEU A 979 3.10 31.44 -32.36
N PRO A 980 3.60 32.64 -31.97
CA PRO A 980 4.33 33.51 -32.89
C PRO A 980 5.58 32.82 -33.47
N GLU A 981 5.99 33.21 -34.67
CA GLU A 981 7.03 32.50 -35.42
C GLU A 981 8.39 32.51 -34.70
N TRP A 982 8.75 33.61 -34.02
CA TRP A 982 9.97 33.68 -33.22
C TRP A 982 9.95 32.72 -32.02
N TRP A 983 8.81 32.52 -31.34
CA TRP A 983 8.68 31.51 -30.27
C TRP A 983 8.81 30.09 -30.80
N LYS A 984 8.28 29.82 -32.01
CA LYS A 984 8.38 28.49 -32.65
C LYS A 984 9.82 28.06 -32.89
N GLN A 985 10.78 28.98 -33.00
CA GLN A 985 12.20 28.65 -33.18
C GLN A 985 12.80 27.95 -31.95
N TYR A 986 12.31 28.26 -30.75
CA TYR A 986 12.76 27.66 -29.49
C TYR A 986 11.84 26.55 -28.99
N CYS A 987 10.55 26.61 -29.33
CA CYS A 987 9.51 25.78 -28.73
C CYS A 987 9.31 24.41 -29.41
N ILE A 988 9.03 23.41 -28.58
CA ILE A 988 8.62 22.06 -28.99
C ILE A 988 7.14 21.84 -28.61
N GLY A 989 6.35 21.29 -29.54
CA GLY A 989 4.96 20.89 -29.26
C GLY A 989 4.87 19.71 -28.28
N THR A 990 3.94 19.77 -27.34
CA THR A 990 3.69 18.73 -26.33
C THR A 990 2.19 18.62 -26.00
N GLN A 991 1.80 17.67 -25.16
CA GLN A 991 0.45 17.52 -24.59
C GLN A 991 0.41 17.73 -23.07
N ASN A 992 1.56 17.92 -22.42
CA ASN A 992 1.69 18.06 -20.96
C ASN A 992 2.11 19.47 -20.48
N ALA A 993 1.92 20.53 -21.29
CA ALA A 993 2.15 21.92 -20.88
C ALA A 993 0.88 22.54 -20.27
N THR A 994 0.45 22.04 -19.11
CA THR A 994 -0.80 22.48 -18.44
C THR A 994 -0.68 23.85 -17.78
N PHE A 995 0.51 24.24 -17.32
CA PHE A 995 0.73 25.44 -16.52
C PHE A 995 1.63 26.46 -17.25
N PRO A 996 1.33 27.78 -17.14
CA PRO A 996 2.17 28.85 -17.67
C PRO A 996 3.33 29.08 -16.71
N LEU A 997 4.46 28.42 -16.96
CA LEU A 997 5.60 28.38 -16.05
C LEU A 997 6.90 28.75 -16.76
N ILE A 998 7.72 29.54 -16.08
CA ILE A 998 9.13 29.75 -16.42
C ILE A 998 9.96 29.42 -15.18
N ILE A 999 10.84 28.43 -15.26
CA ILE A 999 11.79 28.07 -14.19
C ILE A 999 13.18 28.53 -14.59
N ILE A 1000 13.86 29.26 -13.71
CA ILE A 1000 15.21 29.81 -13.89
C ILE A 1000 16.15 29.13 -12.89
N ASP A 1001 17.15 28.41 -13.39
CA ASP A 1001 18.23 27.76 -12.65
C ASP A 1001 17.78 26.87 -11.47
N ASP A 1002 16.55 26.32 -11.51
CA ASP A 1002 15.91 25.59 -10.41
C ASP A 1002 15.78 26.38 -9.07
N GLU A 1003 15.98 27.70 -9.09
CA GLU A 1003 15.92 28.57 -7.91
C GLU A 1003 14.71 29.51 -7.91
N VAL A 1004 14.30 29.98 -9.08
CA VAL A 1004 13.20 30.94 -9.26
C VAL A 1004 12.19 30.37 -10.25
N ALA A 1005 10.91 30.45 -9.93
CA ALA A 1005 9.82 30.12 -10.83
C ALA A 1005 8.88 31.32 -11.01
N TRP A 1006 8.44 31.53 -12.23
CA TRP A 1006 7.41 32.48 -12.60
C TRP A 1006 6.17 31.73 -13.07
N TYR A 1007 5.02 32.09 -12.53
CA TYR A 1007 3.71 31.58 -12.95
C TYR A 1007 2.90 32.69 -13.62
N GLY A 1008 2.27 32.39 -14.76
CA GLY A 1008 1.36 33.30 -15.46
C GLY A 1008 2.04 34.35 -16.36
N LEU A 1009 3.35 34.24 -16.57
CA LEU A 1009 4.15 35.07 -17.48
C LEU A 1009 4.73 34.19 -18.62
N PRO A 1010 4.71 34.63 -19.91
CA PRO A 1010 4.00 35.80 -20.45
C PRO A 1010 2.50 35.69 -20.26
N THR A 1011 1.78 36.82 -20.21
CA THR A 1011 0.32 36.77 -20.19
C THR A 1011 -0.22 36.36 -21.56
N ALA A 1012 -1.36 35.67 -21.56
CA ALA A 1012 -2.00 35.16 -22.75
C ALA A 1012 -3.53 35.20 -22.58
N ASN A 1013 -4.27 35.04 -23.67
CA ASN A 1013 -5.72 34.85 -23.64
C ASN A 1013 -6.07 33.44 -23.16
N TRP A 1014 -5.79 33.18 -21.89
CA TRP A 1014 -5.91 31.83 -21.37
C TRP A 1014 -7.35 31.33 -21.43
N ARG A 1015 -7.55 30.19 -22.09
CA ARG A 1015 -8.86 29.55 -22.24
C ARG A 1015 -8.90 28.16 -21.62
N PHE A 1016 -9.99 27.87 -20.94
CA PHE A 1016 -10.36 26.52 -20.52
C PHE A 1016 -11.59 26.06 -21.30
N GLN A 1017 -11.44 24.98 -22.06
CA GLN A 1017 -12.56 24.37 -22.75
C GLN A 1017 -13.46 23.62 -21.74
N VAL A 1018 -14.70 24.08 -21.57
CA VAL A 1018 -15.67 23.46 -20.65
C VAL A 1018 -16.36 22.28 -21.32
N ASP A 1019 -16.96 22.53 -22.49
CA ASP A 1019 -17.66 21.55 -23.33
C ASP A 1019 -17.33 21.81 -24.82
N LYS A 1020 -18.07 21.27 -25.79
CA LYS A 1020 -17.77 21.48 -27.23
C LYS A 1020 -18.05 22.91 -27.72
N THR A 1021 -18.86 23.67 -26.99
CA THR A 1021 -19.42 24.97 -27.39
C THR A 1021 -19.03 26.12 -26.46
N THR A 1022 -18.62 25.83 -25.23
CA THR A 1022 -18.39 26.81 -24.16
C THR A 1022 -16.92 26.79 -23.71
N ALA A 1023 -16.31 27.97 -23.64
CA ALA A 1023 -14.97 28.18 -23.09
C ALA A 1023 -15.00 29.25 -22.00
N MET A 1024 -14.20 29.06 -20.95
CA MET A 1024 -13.95 30.10 -19.95
C MET A 1024 -12.63 30.80 -20.23
N PHE A 1025 -12.67 32.13 -20.23
CA PHE A 1025 -11.49 32.96 -20.41
C PHE A 1025 -10.99 33.48 -19.07
N THR A 1026 -9.66 33.62 -18.96
CA THR A 1026 -9.06 34.34 -17.85
C THR A 1026 -9.29 35.83 -18.03
N VAL A 1027 -9.85 36.46 -17.00
CA VAL A 1027 -10.14 37.89 -16.92
C VAL A 1027 -9.27 38.59 -15.88
N VAL A 1028 -8.74 37.83 -14.91
CA VAL A 1028 -7.77 38.32 -13.93
C VAL A 1028 -6.44 37.62 -14.17
N HIS A 1029 -5.49 38.33 -14.78
CA HIS A 1029 -4.13 37.83 -15.00
C HIS A 1029 -3.30 38.02 -13.72
N MET A 1030 -2.77 36.92 -13.20
CA MET A 1030 -1.88 36.93 -12.04
C MET A 1030 -0.50 36.48 -12.46
N MET A 1031 0.50 37.34 -12.30
CA MET A 1031 1.90 36.94 -12.46
C MET A 1031 2.50 36.75 -11.08
N VAL A 1032 3.03 35.56 -10.82
CA VAL A 1032 3.60 35.23 -9.51
C VAL A 1032 5.05 34.85 -9.66
N ARG A 1033 5.92 35.56 -8.95
CA ARG A 1033 7.33 35.19 -8.78
C ARG A 1033 7.50 34.38 -7.50
N ILE A 1034 8.15 33.24 -7.59
CA ILE A 1034 8.39 32.28 -6.50
C ILE A 1034 9.88 32.04 -6.39
N LYS A 1035 10.49 32.31 -5.24
CA LYS A 1035 11.91 32.05 -4.97
C LYS A 1035 12.06 31.13 -3.78
N GLY A 1036 12.44 29.87 -4.00
CA GLY A 1036 12.62 28.89 -2.93
C GLY A 1036 12.98 27.51 -3.45
N LYS A 1037 14.05 26.92 -2.90
CA LYS A 1037 14.61 25.66 -3.41
C LYS A 1037 13.63 24.50 -3.28
N ASN A 1038 12.95 24.38 -2.14
CA ASN A 1038 12.03 23.26 -1.91
C ASN A 1038 10.78 23.41 -2.80
N THR A 1039 10.26 24.63 -2.92
CA THR A 1039 9.04 24.93 -3.69
C THR A 1039 9.25 24.78 -5.19
N VAL A 1040 10.34 25.35 -5.73
CA VAL A 1040 10.66 25.26 -7.16
C VAL A 1040 10.95 23.80 -7.54
N GLY A 1041 11.71 23.07 -6.71
CA GLY A 1041 11.92 21.63 -6.89
C GLY A 1041 10.61 20.84 -6.90
N MET A 1042 9.67 21.15 -6.00
CA MET A 1042 8.35 20.51 -5.96
C MET A 1042 7.50 20.82 -7.20
N ILE A 1043 7.46 22.07 -7.65
CA ILE A 1043 6.74 22.46 -8.88
C ILE A 1043 7.31 21.71 -10.08
N LYS A 1044 8.64 21.68 -10.22
CA LYS A 1044 9.33 20.95 -11.29
C LYS A 1044 8.97 19.46 -11.29
N SER A 1045 8.99 18.83 -10.12
CA SER A 1045 8.63 17.41 -9.95
C SER A 1045 7.16 17.12 -10.26
N LEU A 1046 6.23 17.98 -9.84
CA LEU A 1046 4.79 17.75 -10.02
C LEU A 1046 4.34 18.00 -11.47
N THR A 1047 4.99 18.93 -12.17
CA THR A 1047 4.58 19.35 -13.53
C THR A 1047 5.31 18.62 -14.64
N GLU A 1048 6.37 17.86 -14.32
CA GLU A 1048 7.26 17.23 -15.30
C GLU A 1048 7.66 18.23 -16.41
N ILE A 1049 7.99 19.46 -16.03
CA ILE A 1049 8.18 20.56 -16.98
C ILE A 1049 9.27 20.27 -18.02
N GLU A 1050 10.26 19.45 -17.67
CA GLU A 1050 11.37 19.04 -18.54
C GLU A 1050 11.06 17.81 -19.42
N THR A 1051 9.82 17.32 -19.45
CA THR A 1051 9.41 16.22 -20.33
C THR A 1051 8.44 16.70 -21.40
N VAL A 1052 8.53 16.06 -22.57
CA VAL A 1052 7.61 16.22 -23.70
C VAL A 1052 6.80 14.94 -23.83
N VAL A 1053 5.49 15.08 -23.87
CA VAL A 1053 4.53 13.98 -24.01
C VAL A 1053 3.78 14.15 -25.32
N VAL A 1054 3.82 13.14 -26.18
CA VAL A 1054 3.03 13.07 -27.41
C VAL A 1054 2.41 11.67 -27.50
N GLY A 1055 1.11 11.58 -27.26
CA GLY A 1055 0.42 10.29 -27.15
C GLY A 1055 0.92 9.49 -25.96
N GLN A 1056 1.50 8.31 -26.21
CA GLN A 1056 2.09 7.45 -25.16
C GLN A 1056 3.58 7.66 -24.96
N ASN A 1057 4.23 8.48 -25.80
CA ASN A 1057 5.68 8.67 -25.76
C ASN A 1057 6.03 9.85 -24.86
N THR A 1058 6.86 9.58 -23.85
CA THR A 1058 7.48 10.60 -22.98
C THR A 1058 8.96 10.65 -23.28
N ARG A 1059 9.50 11.84 -23.57
CA ARG A 1059 10.93 12.07 -23.79
C ARG A 1059 11.40 13.30 -23.04
N LYS A 1060 12.71 13.40 -22.77
CA LYS A 1060 13.31 14.60 -22.19
C LYS A 1060 13.21 15.78 -23.17
N LEU A 1061 12.86 16.95 -22.66
CA LEU A 1061 12.88 18.20 -23.40
C LEU A 1061 14.34 18.54 -23.73
N LYS A 1062 14.61 18.76 -25.02
CA LYS A 1062 15.93 19.13 -25.54
C LYS A 1062 15.82 20.46 -26.29
N ARG A 1063 16.94 21.13 -26.51
CA ARG A 1063 16.97 22.36 -27.28
C ARG A 1063 16.60 22.06 -28.73
N LYS A 1064 15.74 22.87 -29.33
CA LYS A 1064 15.30 22.63 -30.71
C LYS A 1064 16.45 22.73 -31.73
N LYS A 1065 17.39 23.66 -31.50
CA LYS A 1065 18.62 23.82 -32.30
C LYS A 1065 19.47 22.53 -32.32
N GLU A 1066 19.63 21.85 -31.18
CA GLU A 1066 20.40 20.59 -31.07
C GLU A 1066 19.75 19.39 -31.79
N ILE A 1067 18.41 19.33 -31.86
CA ILE A 1067 17.70 18.25 -32.57
C ILE A 1067 17.99 18.31 -34.08
N ILE A 1068 18.17 19.53 -34.62
CA ILE A 1068 18.49 19.75 -36.03
C ILE A 1068 19.93 19.29 -36.32
N ASP A 1069 20.88 19.55 -35.42
CA ASP A 1069 22.29 19.19 -35.58
C ASP A 1069 22.57 17.69 -35.40
N THR A 1070 21.88 17.00 -34.48
CA THR A 1070 22.04 15.54 -34.29
C THR A 1070 21.55 14.71 -35.49
N ASN A 1071 20.66 15.26 -36.32
CA ASN A 1071 20.22 14.62 -37.55
C ASN A 1071 21.23 14.79 -38.71
N PHE A 1072 22.21 15.69 -38.58
CA PHE A 1072 23.26 15.92 -39.58
C PHE A 1072 24.57 15.16 -39.28
N THR A 1073 24.76 14.61 -38.07
CA THR A 1073 26.03 14.03 -37.60
C THR A 1073 26.01 12.50 -37.41
N ILE A 1074 25.19 11.78 -38.18
CA ILE A 1074 25.38 10.33 -38.41
C ILE A 1074 25.97 10.16 -39.81
N SER A 1075 27.24 10.54 -39.97
CA SER A 1075 28.04 10.21 -41.14
C SER A 1075 29.48 9.98 -40.74
N GLY A 1076 29.84 8.70 -40.58
CA GLY A 1076 31.22 8.25 -40.60
C GLY A 1076 31.58 7.27 -39.49
N VAL A 1077 31.44 5.96 -39.78
CA VAL A 1077 32.48 4.93 -39.62
C VAL A 1077 32.14 3.73 -40.52
N GLY A 1078 33.08 3.32 -41.39
CA GLY A 1078 33.31 1.90 -41.75
C GLY A 1078 32.76 1.39 -43.10
N MET A 1079 33.62 1.30 -44.11
CA MET A 1079 33.37 0.72 -45.43
C MET A 1079 33.14 -0.80 -45.42
N ALA A 1080 32.15 -1.28 -46.22
CA ALA A 1080 32.28 -2.43 -47.14
C ALA A 1080 31.02 -2.63 -48.00
N GLY A 1081 31.19 -2.68 -49.34
CA GLY A 1081 30.41 -3.54 -50.25
C GLY A 1081 29.11 -3.02 -50.91
N ASN A 1082 29.24 -2.54 -52.14
CA ASN A 1082 28.29 -2.58 -53.28
C ASN A 1082 26.78 -2.88 -53.05
N SER A 1083 25.92 -1.91 -53.34
CA SER A 1083 25.06 -1.86 -54.55
C SER A 1083 23.96 -0.81 -54.37
N GLY A 1084 23.70 -0.04 -55.43
CA GLY A 1084 22.82 1.12 -55.37
C GLY A 1084 21.38 0.81 -55.00
N SER A 1085 20.91 1.42 -53.90
CA SER A 1085 19.56 1.96 -53.79
C SER A 1085 19.61 3.11 -52.77
N SER A 1086 19.05 4.25 -53.14
CA SER A 1086 18.85 5.37 -52.22
C SER A 1086 17.88 4.94 -51.11
N LEU A 1087 18.39 4.56 -49.93
CA LEU A 1087 17.58 4.39 -48.74
C LEU A 1087 17.15 5.78 -48.22
N GLY A 1088 16.11 6.33 -48.84
CA GLY A 1088 15.29 7.34 -48.20
C GLY A 1088 14.47 6.69 -47.08
N TYR A 1089 14.58 7.20 -45.87
CA TYR A 1089 13.64 6.90 -44.79
C TYR A 1089 12.22 7.27 -45.27
N GLY A 1090 11.37 6.29 -45.57
CA GLY A 1090 9.98 6.50 -45.98
C GLY A 1090 8.99 6.28 -44.83
N LEU A 1091 7.71 6.64 -45.00
CA LEU A 1091 6.66 6.44 -43.98
C LEU A 1091 6.57 4.99 -43.52
N GLY A 1092 6.85 4.02 -44.41
CA GLY A 1092 6.89 2.60 -44.08
C GLY A 1092 7.91 2.25 -42.98
N THR A 1093 9.15 2.74 -43.12
CA THR A 1093 10.22 2.54 -42.13
C THR A 1093 9.89 3.25 -40.82
N PHE A 1094 9.32 4.45 -40.89
CA PHE A 1094 8.88 5.19 -39.71
C PHE A 1094 7.77 4.46 -38.93
N VAL A 1095 6.83 3.83 -39.63
CA VAL A 1095 5.79 2.98 -39.04
C VAL A 1095 6.41 1.76 -38.37
N GLU A 1096 7.35 1.09 -39.03
CA GLU A 1096 8.05 -0.07 -38.45
C GLU A 1096 8.79 0.32 -37.16
N GLU A 1097 9.40 1.49 -37.09
CA GLU A 1097 10.08 1.95 -35.87
C GLU A 1097 9.13 2.37 -34.73
N LYS A 1098 7.98 2.97 -35.05
CA LYS A 1098 7.16 3.69 -34.05
C LYS A 1098 5.85 3.01 -33.69
N GLU A 1099 5.39 2.02 -34.44
CA GLU A 1099 4.11 1.33 -34.23
C GLU A 1099 4.31 -0.16 -33.93
N PHE A 1100 3.64 -0.65 -32.87
CA PHE A 1100 3.76 -2.02 -32.39
C PHE A 1100 2.40 -2.71 -32.30
N CYS A 1101 2.38 -4.01 -32.60
CA CYS A 1101 1.18 -4.83 -32.48
C CYS A 1101 0.74 -4.92 -31.02
N SER A 1102 -0.52 -4.58 -30.75
CA SER A 1102 -1.10 -4.64 -29.40
C SER A 1102 -1.15 -6.05 -28.80
N SER A 1103 -1.08 -7.09 -29.63
CA SER A 1103 -1.13 -8.49 -29.17
C SER A 1103 0.24 -9.13 -28.99
N CYS A 1104 1.11 -9.10 -30.00
CA CYS A 1104 2.38 -9.84 -29.95
C CYS A 1104 3.62 -8.94 -29.83
N LYS A 1105 3.42 -7.61 -29.70
CA LYS A 1105 4.47 -6.60 -29.56
C LYS A 1105 5.50 -6.53 -30.71
N SER A 1106 5.32 -7.31 -31.77
CA SER A 1106 6.10 -7.17 -33.01
C SER A 1106 5.74 -5.87 -33.75
N HIS A 1107 6.68 -5.33 -34.52
CA HIS A 1107 6.51 -4.11 -35.30
C HIS A 1107 5.31 -4.19 -36.26
N MET A 1108 4.67 -3.06 -36.52
CA MET A 1108 3.64 -2.94 -37.56
C MET A 1108 4.29 -2.54 -38.87
N VAL A 1109 3.78 -3.05 -39.98
CA VAL A 1109 4.27 -2.78 -41.33
C VAL A 1109 3.17 -2.13 -42.14
N LEU A 1110 3.53 -1.15 -42.95
CA LEU A 1110 2.61 -0.49 -43.88
C LEU A 1110 2.26 -1.46 -45.03
N ALA A 1111 0.97 -1.73 -45.21
CA ALA A 1111 0.44 -2.68 -46.20
C ALA A 1111 -0.69 -2.05 -47.02
N LYS A 1112 -0.96 -2.60 -48.22
CA LYS A 1112 -2.06 -2.18 -49.10
C LYS A 1112 -3.10 -3.28 -49.26
N ASN A 1113 -4.37 -2.90 -49.33
CA ASN A 1113 -5.45 -3.84 -49.63
C ASN A 1113 -5.63 -3.98 -51.16
N ALA A 1114 -6.52 -4.88 -51.60
CA ALA A 1114 -6.79 -5.11 -53.03
C ALA A 1114 -7.33 -3.87 -53.78
N ARG A 1115 -7.78 -2.84 -53.06
CA ARG A 1115 -8.25 -1.56 -53.61
C ARG A 1115 -7.18 -0.44 -53.54
N GLY A 1116 -5.97 -0.76 -53.07
CA GLY A 1116 -4.85 0.19 -52.98
C GLY A 1116 -4.84 1.09 -51.74
N THR A 1117 -5.75 0.90 -50.78
CA THR A 1117 -5.78 1.68 -49.52
C THR A 1117 -4.70 1.21 -48.56
N ALA A 1118 -3.93 2.14 -48.01
CA ALA A 1118 -2.88 1.88 -47.03
C ALA A 1118 -3.45 1.61 -45.63
N TYR A 1119 -2.94 0.57 -44.96
CA TYR A 1119 -3.25 0.18 -43.58
C TYR A 1119 -2.02 -0.45 -42.91
N LEU A 1120 -2.10 -0.72 -41.61
CA LEU A 1120 -1.01 -1.33 -40.84
C LEU A 1120 -1.29 -2.80 -40.58
N LYS A 1121 -0.30 -3.66 -40.81
CA LYS A 1121 -0.37 -5.11 -40.55
C LYS A 1121 0.77 -5.54 -39.63
N CYS A 1122 0.52 -6.46 -38.71
CA CYS A 1122 1.58 -7.02 -37.88
C CYS A 1122 2.67 -7.69 -38.73
N SER A 1123 3.94 -7.44 -38.41
CA SER A 1123 5.10 -8.07 -39.07
C SER A 1123 5.21 -9.56 -38.80
N ASN A 1124 4.69 -10.03 -37.66
CA ASN A 1124 4.70 -11.44 -37.31
C ASN A 1124 3.66 -12.22 -38.14
N LYS A 1125 4.13 -13.11 -39.03
CA LYS A 1125 3.29 -13.90 -39.95
C LYS A 1125 2.24 -14.77 -39.25
N THR A 1126 2.46 -15.15 -37.99
CA THR A 1126 1.48 -15.93 -37.20
C THR A 1126 0.40 -15.05 -36.56
N CYS A 1127 0.62 -13.73 -36.48
CA CYS A 1127 -0.32 -12.76 -35.91
C CYS A 1127 -1.08 -12.02 -37.01
N LYS A 1128 -2.38 -12.30 -37.17
CA LYS A 1128 -3.22 -11.69 -38.23
C LYS A 1128 -3.80 -10.30 -37.88
N LYS A 1129 -3.31 -9.61 -36.85
CA LYS A 1129 -3.85 -8.31 -36.45
C LYS A 1129 -3.50 -7.19 -37.43
N THR A 1130 -4.46 -6.31 -37.68
CA THR A 1130 -4.34 -5.11 -38.50
C THR A 1130 -4.84 -3.87 -37.75
N LYS A 1131 -4.35 -2.69 -38.13
CA LYS A 1131 -4.71 -1.38 -37.59
C LYS A 1131 -4.86 -0.38 -38.75
N TYR A 1132 -5.71 0.63 -38.60
CA TYR A 1132 -5.81 1.68 -39.60
C TYR A 1132 -4.59 2.61 -39.54
N LEU A 1133 -4.12 3.06 -40.71
CA LEU A 1133 -3.17 4.15 -40.79
C LEU A 1133 -3.90 5.46 -40.49
N THR A 1134 -3.52 6.16 -39.42
CA THR A 1134 -4.18 7.39 -38.99
C THR A 1134 -3.55 8.62 -39.65
N VAL A 1135 -4.37 9.65 -39.87
CA VAL A 1135 -3.91 10.95 -40.38
C VAL A 1135 -2.86 11.58 -39.45
N ASP A 1136 -3.01 11.38 -38.13
CA ASP A 1136 -2.06 11.86 -37.14
C ASP A 1136 -0.68 11.21 -37.29
N LEU A 1137 -0.61 9.92 -37.62
CA LEU A 1137 0.66 9.21 -37.82
C LEU A 1137 1.36 9.69 -39.10
N ILE A 1138 0.60 9.94 -40.16
CA ILE A 1138 1.09 10.51 -41.43
C ILE A 1138 1.65 11.92 -41.20
N ASN A 1139 0.87 12.78 -40.54
CA ASN A 1139 1.28 14.15 -40.24
C ASN A 1139 2.45 14.18 -39.24
N TRP A 1140 2.53 13.23 -38.31
CA TRP A 1140 3.66 13.11 -37.40
C TRP A 1140 4.95 12.83 -38.17
N TYR A 1141 4.93 11.89 -39.12
CA TYR A 1141 6.06 11.63 -39.99
C TYR A 1141 6.46 12.86 -40.82
N ILE A 1142 5.49 13.48 -41.52
CA ILE A 1142 5.73 14.68 -42.35
C ILE A 1142 6.37 15.80 -41.54
N ASN A 1143 5.83 16.10 -40.35
CA ASN A 1143 6.32 17.18 -39.50
C ASN A 1143 7.64 16.85 -38.81
N SER A 1144 7.87 15.59 -38.45
CA SER A 1144 9.11 15.19 -37.76
C SER A 1144 10.32 15.08 -38.69
N HIS A 1145 10.10 14.77 -39.97
CA HIS A 1145 11.17 14.57 -40.96
C HIS A 1145 11.23 15.70 -42.01
N ASN A 1146 10.38 16.74 -41.86
CA ASN A 1146 10.25 17.86 -42.79
C ASN A 1146 10.11 17.40 -44.25
N VAL A 1147 9.20 16.44 -44.46
CA VAL A 1147 9.05 15.73 -45.73
C VAL A 1147 8.50 16.68 -46.78
N LYS A 1148 9.28 16.91 -47.84
CA LYS A 1148 8.89 17.76 -48.96
C LYS A 1148 8.25 16.93 -50.07
N CYS A 1149 7.40 17.58 -50.86
CA CYS A 1149 6.77 16.90 -51.99
C CYS A 1149 7.82 16.32 -52.96
N PRO A 1150 7.75 15.01 -53.29
CA PRO A 1150 8.71 14.32 -54.17
C PRO A 1150 8.67 14.83 -55.63
N LYS A 1151 7.69 15.67 -56.00
CA LYS A 1151 7.59 16.30 -57.32
C LYS A 1151 8.49 17.54 -57.49
N LYS A 1152 9.35 17.88 -56.51
CA LYS A 1152 10.33 18.99 -56.54
C LYS A 1152 9.72 20.39 -56.69
N ASP A 1153 8.47 20.58 -56.30
CA ASP A 1153 7.75 21.87 -56.28
C ASP A 1153 7.97 22.66 -54.97
N ARG A 1154 8.71 22.10 -54.00
CA ARG A 1154 8.91 22.62 -52.63
C ARG A 1154 7.61 22.80 -51.84
N GLY A 1155 6.50 22.22 -52.28
CA GLY A 1155 5.22 22.33 -51.59
C GLY A 1155 5.18 21.53 -50.28
N GLU A 1156 4.44 22.06 -49.32
CA GLU A 1156 4.20 21.44 -48.02
C GLU A 1156 3.17 20.31 -48.14
N LEU A 1157 3.43 19.20 -47.46
CA LEU A 1157 2.58 18.03 -47.47
C LEU A 1157 1.67 18.02 -46.24
N GLN A 1158 0.44 17.56 -46.42
CA GLN A 1158 -0.52 17.34 -45.34
C GLN A 1158 -1.27 16.03 -45.56
N GLY A 1159 -1.29 15.17 -44.55
CA GLY A 1159 -2.13 13.98 -44.50
C GLY A 1159 -3.60 14.33 -44.29
N GLY A 1160 -4.48 13.63 -44.99
CA GLY A 1160 -5.93 13.76 -44.90
C GLY A 1160 -6.64 12.42 -45.06
N LEU A 1161 -7.96 12.38 -44.78
CA LEU A 1161 -8.79 11.19 -44.94
C LEU A 1161 -9.85 11.46 -46.03
N GLY A 1162 -9.86 10.65 -47.09
CA GLY A 1162 -10.79 10.78 -48.21
C GLY A 1162 -11.78 9.61 -48.28
N LYS A 1163 -12.72 9.68 -49.22
CA LYS A 1163 -13.73 8.62 -49.47
C LYS A 1163 -13.12 7.24 -49.77
N TYR A 1164 -11.84 7.19 -50.19
CA TYR A 1164 -11.11 5.98 -50.58
C TYR A 1164 -9.96 5.61 -49.62
N GLY A 1165 -9.82 6.31 -48.49
CA GLY A 1165 -8.81 6.07 -47.45
C GLY A 1165 -7.88 7.26 -47.17
N PRO A 1166 -6.82 7.06 -46.36
CA PRO A 1166 -5.83 8.10 -46.07
C PRO A 1166 -5.05 8.50 -47.33
N TYR A 1167 -4.85 9.80 -47.51
CA TYR A 1167 -4.09 10.40 -48.60
C TYR A 1167 -3.14 11.48 -48.08
N VAL A 1168 -2.17 11.87 -48.89
CA VAL A 1168 -1.29 13.02 -48.63
C VAL A 1168 -1.51 14.04 -49.73
N ARG A 1169 -1.74 15.30 -49.36
CA ARG A 1169 -1.96 16.39 -50.32
C ARG A 1169 -0.84 17.41 -50.18
N CYS A 1170 -0.33 17.86 -51.32
CA CYS A 1170 0.57 18.99 -51.44
C CYS A 1170 -0.24 20.29 -51.56
N ASN A 1171 0.21 21.36 -50.93
CA ASN A 1171 -0.38 22.70 -51.10
C ASN A 1171 -0.33 23.21 -52.56
N CYS A 1172 0.58 22.69 -53.39
CA CYS A 1172 0.64 22.92 -54.84
C CYS A 1172 -0.33 22.06 -55.67
N GLY A 1173 -1.21 21.26 -55.05
CA GLY A 1173 -2.29 20.53 -55.73
C GLY A 1173 -2.03 19.04 -56.02
N HIS A 1174 -0.85 18.51 -55.70
CA HIS A 1174 -0.56 17.08 -55.86
C HIS A 1174 -1.26 16.21 -54.81
N PHE A 1175 -1.76 15.04 -55.22
CA PHE A 1175 -2.24 13.99 -54.34
C PHE A 1175 -1.28 12.81 -54.41
N LEU A 1176 -0.72 12.45 -53.26
CA LEU A 1176 0.24 11.37 -53.07
C LEU A 1176 -0.39 10.29 -52.19
N LYS A 1177 0.01 9.05 -52.43
CA LYS A 1177 -0.33 7.95 -51.53
C LYS A 1177 0.57 8.00 -50.29
N PRO A 1178 0.11 7.55 -49.12
CA PRO A 1178 0.93 7.57 -47.91
C PRO A 1178 2.26 6.81 -48.01
N ASP A 1179 2.36 5.81 -48.89
CA ASP A 1179 3.60 5.06 -49.13
C ASP A 1179 4.56 5.72 -50.14
N GLU A 1180 4.15 6.82 -50.78
CA GLU A 1180 4.98 7.61 -51.71
C GLU A 1180 5.79 8.70 -51.00
N ILE A 1181 5.63 8.82 -49.67
CA ILE A 1181 6.35 9.72 -48.78
C ILE A 1181 7.14 8.92 -47.76
#